data_AF-A0A3M7S8T6-F1
#
_entry.id   AF-A0A3M7S8T6-F1
#
_cell.length_a   1.000
_cell.length_b   1.000
_cell.length_c   1.000
_cell.angle_alpha   90.00
_cell.angle_beta   90.00
_cell.angle_gamma   90.00
#
_symmetry.space_group_name_H-M   'P 1'
#
loop_
_entity.id
_entity.type
_entity.pdbx_description
1 polymer ?
#
loop_
_entity_poly.entity_id
_entity_poly.type
_entity_poly.pdbx_seq_one_letter_code
_entity_poly.pdbx_strand_id
1 'polypeptide(L)'
;MLESFDEQEDISSFIFCKIESLIVQSNEPSVDENTEEEEIESKKFQEAIKKFQKLFKLNPSDKLVNYYSCNYSKNRVPRQGWMYLSMNHICFYSYMMGTEAKITIPYTDIMNIEKISSLLSTGIKISTRNGSFNFYMFLNIDDTYKLIQQLTNFAVQNLLSKSQEFKKDLLPNLDKKSATKFVSHLKRDLDAKARSESFRTMFRLANAEMLDGNVICSIWAPYNKRYIRGKIYVSSNYVCFASKISKEVELIIPIRDIYLVEKPSANSRISRRNADDEYDLDRSLVITTKMKENFLFSGFLERDLIIQKISDMLLSNQEGAVPPVDPNHENNKFEQCSPLMELFSKAYSDAKRVRESTKEAEWKHHFSEYGRGVSMYRTTEIYELILEGLPDKYRCELWLIFSGAIHQKNTNPFVYKNLVNQPCDDFEVTMDEIERDLHRSLPEHVAFQSEIGINALRRVLKSYAIRNPSIGYCQAMNIIASVLLLYCSEEDSFWLLASICERLLPDYYNTKVVGAQIDAGVFEDLCEHYLKDIYIKLKELSVISYVSLAWFLTLFISSMPFDSAVYLVDCFFYDGAKVMFQLALTILQENKEELLKCNDEGDSIALLAKYLENIENPDRKIPNSNTNVKNLIRDSYINFGTITDEDISRLRLKHRLRVVQNMEENLLNSIARNVSKQCSFSDDQIKDLFYIYK
;
A
#
# COMPACT_ATOMS: atom_id res chain seq x y z
N MET A 1 10.21 -35.27 10.07
CA MET A 1 8.96 -35.53 10.83
C MET A 1 7.80 -34.63 10.34
N LEU A 2 7.85 -34.15 9.10
CA LEU A 2 6.78 -33.40 8.42
C LEU A 2 6.36 -34.10 7.10
N GLU A 3 6.94 -35.27 6.81
CA GLU A 3 6.66 -36.08 5.61
C GLU A 3 5.76 -37.30 5.93
N SER A 4 5.06 -37.29 7.08
CA SER A 4 4.25 -38.44 7.53
C SER A 4 2.79 -38.09 7.82
N PHE A 5 2.26 -37.01 7.22
CA PHE A 5 0.87 -36.61 7.41
C PHE A 5 0.21 -36.50 6.04
N ASP A 6 -0.61 -37.49 5.70
CA ASP A 6 -1.24 -37.63 4.39
C ASP A 6 -2.61 -36.90 4.30
N GLU A 7 -3.15 -36.36 5.40
CA GLU A 7 -4.44 -35.66 5.42
C GLU A 7 -4.39 -34.24 6.03
N GLN A 8 -5.16 -33.31 5.44
CA GLN A 8 -5.22 -31.89 5.82
C GLN A 8 -5.77 -31.64 7.25
N GLU A 9 -6.59 -32.55 7.78
CA GLU A 9 -7.13 -32.46 9.15
C GLU A 9 -6.06 -32.74 10.20
N ASP A 10 -5.10 -33.63 9.92
CA ASP A 10 -4.00 -33.96 10.82
C ASP A 10 -2.99 -32.82 10.93
N ILE A 11 -2.73 -32.12 9.82
CA ILE A 11 -1.88 -30.93 9.80
C ILE A 11 -2.55 -29.79 10.59
N SER A 12 -3.87 -29.63 10.45
CA SER A 12 -4.63 -28.61 11.20
C SER A 12 -4.65 -28.92 12.69
N SER A 13 -4.88 -30.17 13.08
CA SER A 13 -4.87 -30.62 14.47
C SER A 13 -3.50 -30.51 15.12
N PHE A 14 -2.43 -30.83 14.40
CA PHE A 14 -1.05 -30.63 14.85
C PHE A 14 -0.73 -29.15 15.09
N ILE A 15 -1.20 -28.26 14.21
CA ILE A 15 -1.01 -26.81 14.34
C ILE A 15 -1.83 -26.24 15.50
N PHE A 16 -3.07 -26.70 15.68
CA PHE A 16 -3.89 -26.32 16.83
C PHE A 16 -3.25 -26.78 18.14
N CYS A 17 -2.77 -28.02 18.24
CA CYS A 17 -2.03 -28.51 19.40
C CYS A 17 -0.74 -27.71 19.65
N LYS A 18 -0.02 -27.31 18.60
CA LYS A 18 1.22 -26.54 18.75
C LYS A 18 0.95 -25.10 19.20
N ILE A 19 -0.11 -24.48 18.67
CA ILE A 19 -0.61 -23.17 19.11
C ILE A 19 -1.11 -23.26 20.56
N GLU A 20 -1.86 -24.29 20.93
CA GLU A 20 -2.30 -24.52 22.31
C GLU A 20 -1.11 -24.75 23.25
N SER A 21 -0.09 -25.49 22.85
CA SER A 21 1.12 -25.70 23.67
C SER A 21 1.92 -24.41 23.89
N LEU A 22 2.00 -23.54 22.88
CA LEU A 22 2.64 -22.23 22.96
C LEU A 22 1.83 -21.26 23.83
N ILE A 23 0.50 -21.37 23.81
CA ILE A 23 -0.41 -20.61 24.68
C ILE A 23 -0.29 -21.09 26.14
N VAL A 24 -0.18 -22.39 26.38
CA VAL A 24 0.01 -22.96 27.73
C VAL A 24 1.37 -22.54 28.31
N GLN A 25 2.43 -22.54 27.50
CA GLN A 25 3.75 -22.05 27.91
C GLN A 25 3.82 -20.51 28.09
N SER A 26 2.93 -19.76 27.46
CA SER A 26 2.82 -18.30 27.62
C SER A 26 2.08 -17.85 28.90
N ASN A 27 1.43 -18.79 29.60
CA ASN A 27 0.73 -18.54 30.87
C ASN A 27 1.56 -18.90 32.11
N GLU A 28 2.78 -19.41 31.95
CA GLU A 28 3.72 -19.51 33.07
C GLU A 28 4.44 -18.17 33.28
N PRO A 29 4.46 -17.62 34.50
CA PRO A 29 5.17 -16.39 34.78
C PRO A 29 6.67 -16.61 34.58
N SER A 30 7.28 -15.85 33.65
CA SER A 30 8.72 -15.74 33.53
C SER A 30 9.28 -15.17 34.82
N VAL A 31 10.12 -15.94 35.51
CA VAL A 31 10.88 -15.53 36.70
C VAL A 31 12.00 -14.61 36.24
N ASP A 32 11.68 -13.34 36.02
CA ASP A 32 12.66 -12.24 35.96
C ASP A 32 12.03 -11.03 36.65
N GLU A 33 12.84 -10.37 37.49
CA GLU A 33 12.45 -9.32 38.45
C GLU A 33 11.63 -8.19 37.78
N ASN A 34 10.32 -8.14 38.06
CA ASN A 34 9.44 -7.06 37.59
C ASN A 34 8.96 -6.22 38.78
N THR A 35 8.84 -4.91 38.57
CA THR A 35 8.24 -3.92 39.49
C THR A 35 6.78 -4.28 39.85
N GLU A 36 6.38 -4.08 41.12
CA GLU A 36 5.06 -4.44 41.68
C GLU A 36 3.85 -3.96 40.85
N GLU A 37 3.98 -2.81 40.18
CA GLU A 37 2.93 -2.25 39.30
C GLU A 37 2.61 -3.14 38.10
N GLU A 38 3.60 -3.82 37.53
CA GLU A 38 3.42 -4.65 36.32
C GLU A 38 2.66 -5.96 36.59
N GLU A 39 2.83 -6.55 37.78
CA GLU A 39 2.08 -7.74 38.19
C GLU A 39 0.60 -7.42 38.41
N ILE A 40 0.31 -6.26 39.00
CA ILE A 40 -1.06 -5.81 39.26
C ILE A 40 -1.81 -5.61 37.94
N GLU A 41 -1.14 -5.09 36.91
CA GLU A 41 -1.74 -4.82 35.61
C GLU A 41 -2.04 -6.08 34.79
N SER A 42 -1.13 -7.06 34.80
CA SER A 42 -1.37 -8.36 34.14
C SER A 42 -2.59 -9.08 34.74
N LYS A 43 -2.76 -9.01 36.07
CA LYS A 43 -3.92 -9.56 36.78
C LYS A 43 -5.24 -8.89 36.35
N LYS A 44 -5.26 -7.56 36.19
CA LYS A 44 -6.45 -6.81 35.71
C LYS A 44 -6.89 -7.23 34.30
N PHE A 45 -5.94 -7.46 33.38
CA PHE A 45 -6.27 -7.91 32.03
C PHE A 45 -6.83 -9.35 32.03
N GLN A 46 -6.26 -10.25 32.83
CA GLN A 46 -6.77 -11.61 33.00
C GLN A 46 -8.20 -11.63 33.58
N GLU A 47 -8.50 -10.74 34.52
CA GLU A 47 -9.87 -10.55 35.00
C GLU A 47 -10.82 -10.05 33.91
N ALA A 48 -10.36 -9.14 33.05
CA ALA A 48 -11.15 -8.65 31.93
C ALA A 48 -11.47 -9.76 30.91
N ILE A 49 -10.53 -10.67 30.62
CA ILE A 49 -10.77 -11.87 29.79
C ILE A 49 -11.87 -12.73 30.40
N LYS A 50 -11.76 -13.08 31.68
CA LYS A 50 -12.75 -13.91 32.37
C LYS A 50 -14.14 -13.26 32.36
N LYS A 51 -14.21 -11.94 32.59
CA LYS A 51 -15.46 -11.17 32.50
C LYS A 51 -16.03 -11.20 31.09
N PHE A 52 -15.21 -10.93 30.07
CA PHE A 52 -15.61 -10.96 28.67
C PHE A 52 -16.18 -12.33 28.27
N GLN A 53 -15.48 -13.42 28.56
CA GLN A 53 -15.93 -14.78 28.24
C GLN A 53 -17.25 -15.13 28.95
N LYS A 54 -17.36 -14.81 30.24
CA LYS A 54 -18.57 -15.06 31.03
C LYS A 54 -19.77 -14.25 30.52
N LEU A 55 -19.54 -12.98 30.16
CA LEU A 55 -20.59 -12.07 29.72
C LEU A 55 -21.09 -12.46 28.33
N PHE A 56 -20.21 -12.57 27.33
CA PHE A 56 -20.62 -12.65 25.92
C PHE A 56 -20.78 -14.07 25.38
N LYS A 57 -20.18 -15.08 26.02
CA LYS A 57 -20.29 -16.51 25.62
C LYS A 57 -20.03 -16.74 24.13
N LEU A 58 -19.04 -16.02 23.58
CA LEU A 58 -18.63 -16.15 22.18
C LEU A 58 -17.76 -17.40 21.98
N ASN A 59 -17.50 -17.73 20.72
CA ASN A 59 -16.62 -18.84 20.34
C ASN A 59 -15.24 -18.69 21.04
N PRO A 60 -14.64 -19.76 21.59
CA PRO A 60 -13.33 -19.72 22.24
C PRO A 60 -12.19 -19.14 21.36
N SER A 61 -12.32 -19.23 20.03
CA SER A 61 -11.39 -18.62 19.07
C SER A 61 -11.42 -17.08 19.07
N ASP A 62 -12.49 -16.46 19.58
CA ASP A 62 -12.66 -15.01 19.61
C ASP A 62 -11.95 -14.38 20.82
N LYS A 63 -10.64 -14.22 20.69
CA LYS A 63 -9.76 -13.74 21.76
C LYS A 63 -9.91 -12.23 21.99
N LEU A 64 -9.90 -11.82 23.26
CA LEU A 64 -9.92 -10.41 23.65
C LEU A 64 -8.60 -9.73 23.27
N VAL A 65 -8.69 -8.63 22.51
CA VAL A 65 -7.55 -7.81 22.09
C VAL A 65 -7.31 -6.68 23.09
N ASN A 66 -8.32 -5.89 23.41
CA ASN A 66 -8.21 -4.85 24.44
C ASN A 66 -9.59 -4.46 25.01
N TYR A 67 -9.61 -3.68 26.08
CA TYR A 67 -10.84 -3.14 26.64
C TYR A 67 -10.68 -1.68 27.08
N TYR A 68 -11.77 -0.91 26.97
CA TYR A 68 -11.80 0.53 27.23
C TYR A 68 -13.03 0.88 28.07
N SER A 69 -12.85 1.75 29.06
CA SER A 69 -13.99 2.37 29.74
C SER A 69 -14.60 3.42 28.82
N CYS A 70 -15.93 3.42 28.71
CA CYS A 70 -16.66 4.39 27.89
C CYS A 70 -18.13 4.47 28.30
N ASN A 71 -18.83 5.45 27.76
CA ASN A 71 -20.27 5.61 27.90
C ASN A 71 -20.98 5.29 26.60
N TYR A 72 -21.94 4.37 26.64
CA TYR A 72 -22.86 4.12 25.54
C TYR A 72 -24.11 4.99 25.68
N SER A 73 -24.43 5.79 24.67
CA SER A 73 -25.65 6.61 24.68
C SER A 73 -26.79 5.89 23.98
N LYS A 74 -27.81 5.46 24.74
CA LYS A 74 -29.07 4.92 24.22
C LYS A 74 -30.22 5.87 24.58
N ASN A 75 -30.99 6.34 23.61
CA ASN A 75 -32.10 7.29 23.83
C ASN A 75 -31.71 8.54 24.63
N ARG A 76 -30.51 9.10 24.37
CA ARG A 76 -29.90 10.23 25.10
C ARG A 76 -29.60 9.98 26.58
N VAL A 77 -29.67 8.72 27.03
CA VAL A 77 -29.26 8.33 28.39
C VAL A 77 -27.87 7.68 28.31
N PRO A 78 -26.85 8.27 28.97
CA PRO A 78 -25.53 7.68 29.02
C PRO A 78 -25.52 6.47 29.96
N ARG A 79 -24.99 5.36 29.48
CA ARG A 79 -24.75 4.14 30.25
C ARG A 79 -23.25 3.94 30.37
N GLN A 80 -22.70 4.12 31.56
CA GLN A 80 -21.27 3.91 31.81
C GLN A 80 -20.96 2.42 31.85
N GLY A 81 -19.92 2.01 31.14
CA GLY A 81 -19.56 0.62 31.03
C GLY A 81 -18.18 0.39 30.42
N TRP A 82 -18.02 -0.82 29.90
CA TRP A 82 -16.78 -1.29 29.32
C TRP A 82 -17.03 -1.80 27.90
N MET A 83 -16.22 -1.32 26.98
CA MET A 83 -16.10 -1.85 25.63
C MET A 83 -14.95 -2.85 25.59
N TYR A 84 -15.21 -4.03 25.06
CA TYR A 84 -14.28 -5.12 24.84
C TYR A 84 -14.13 -5.30 23.34
N LEU A 85 -12.90 -5.20 22.84
CA LEU A 85 -12.57 -5.45 21.44
C LEU A 85 -11.94 -6.82 21.34
N SER A 86 -12.62 -7.78 20.72
CA SER A 86 -12.07 -9.09 20.38
C SER A 86 -11.60 -9.13 18.93
N MET A 87 -11.14 -10.28 18.45
CA MET A 87 -10.70 -10.47 17.06
C MET A 87 -11.84 -10.30 16.05
N ASN A 88 -13.06 -10.68 16.43
CA ASN A 88 -14.21 -10.72 15.53
C ASN A 88 -15.34 -9.76 15.93
N HIS A 89 -15.38 -9.29 17.18
CA HIS A 89 -16.48 -8.49 17.70
C HIS A 89 -16.05 -7.25 18.49
N ILE A 90 -16.91 -6.24 18.44
CA ILE A 90 -17.00 -5.15 19.41
C ILE A 90 -18.10 -5.50 20.39
N CYS A 91 -17.75 -5.62 21.66
CA CYS A 91 -18.67 -5.98 22.73
C CYS A 91 -18.76 -4.83 23.74
N PHE A 92 -19.96 -4.51 24.23
CA PHE A 92 -20.15 -3.51 25.29
C PHE A 92 -21.02 -4.06 26.40
N TYR A 93 -20.63 -3.80 27.64
CA TYR A 93 -21.39 -4.16 28.83
C TYR A 93 -21.50 -2.99 29.82
N SER A 94 -22.70 -2.75 30.30
CA SER A 94 -23.01 -1.83 31.39
C SER A 94 -24.14 -2.39 32.26
N TYR A 95 -24.01 -2.23 33.57
CA TYR A 95 -25.08 -2.50 34.51
C TYR A 95 -25.17 -1.32 35.49
N MET A 96 -26.20 -0.50 35.34
CA MET A 96 -26.43 0.68 36.17
C MET A 96 -27.90 0.76 36.57
N MET A 97 -28.16 1.01 37.87
CA MET A 97 -29.51 1.20 38.41
C MET A 97 -30.51 0.09 38.01
N GLY A 98 -30.08 -1.17 38.10
CA GLY A 98 -30.91 -2.34 37.74
C GLY A 98 -31.11 -2.55 36.23
N THR A 99 -30.58 -1.68 35.38
CA THR A 99 -30.70 -1.76 33.93
C THR A 99 -29.43 -2.31 33.30
N GLU A 100 -29.54 -3.45 32.63
CA GLU A 100 -28.45 -4.04 31.84
C GLU A 100 -28.43 -3.45 30.42
N ALA A 101 -27.24 -3.15 29.91
CA ALA A 101 -26.95 -2.92 28.50
C ALA A 101 -25.85 -3.86 28.06
N LYS A 102 -26.17 -4.74 27.11
CA LYS A 102 -25.24 -5.67 26.51
C LYS A 102 -25.34 -5.57 24.99
N ILE A 103 -24.21 -5.37 24.33
CA ILE A 103 -24.13 -5.16 22.88
C ILE A 103 -23.00 -6.05 22.35
N THR A 104 -23.25 -6.70 21.22
CA THR A 104 -22.25 -7.45 20.46
C THR A 104 -22.40 -7.03 19.00
N ILE A 105 -21.33 -6.55 18.39
CA ILE A 105 -21.30 -6.09 17.00
C ILE A 105 -20.17 -6.85 16.29
N PRO A 106 -20.48 -7.75 15.35
CA PRO A 106 -19.46 -8.33 14.48
C PRO A 106 -18.79 -7.23 13.64
N TYR A 107 -17.47 -7.27 13.47
CA TYR A 107 -16.79 -6.29 12.61
C TYR A 107 -17.29 -6.34 11.16
N THR A 108 -17.73 -7.52 10.71
CA THR A 108 -18.31 -7.74 9.38
C THR A 108 -19.61 -6.98 9.15
N ASP A 109 -20.31 -6.57 10.22
CA ASP A 109 -21.59 -5.88 10.14
C ASP A 109 -21.45 -4.35 10.16
N ILE A 110 -20.22 -3.85 10.33
CA ILE A 110 -19.94 -2.42 10.40
C ILE A 110 -20.04 -1.80 9.00
N MET A 111 -20.84 -0.75 8.88
CA MET A 111 -21.02 0.03 7.65
C MET A 111 -20.09 1.26 7.63
N ASN A 112 -19.87 1.87 8.79
CA ASN A 112 -19.14 3.12 8.92
C ASN A 112 -18.67 3.33 10.36
N ILE A 113 -17.50 3.95 10.52
CA ILE A 113 -16.90 4.29 11.81
C ILE A 113 -16.47 5.76 11.79
N GLU A 114 -17.13 6.59 12.58
CA GLU A 114 -16.92 8.04 12.59
C GLU A 114 -16.47 8.52 13.96
N LYS A 115 -15.52 9.46 13.99
CA LYS A 115 -15.31 10.30 15.16
C LYS A 115 -16.39 11.36 15.17
N ILE A 116 -17.14 11.43 16.26
CA ILE A 116 -18.19 12.41 16.47
C ILE A 116 -17.79 13.34 17.61
N SER A 117 -18.17 14.61 17.51
CA SER A 117 -18.01 15.59 18.59
C SER A 117 -19.39 15.98 19.11
N SER A 118 -19.53 16.02 20.43
CA SER A 118 -20.62 16.73 21.10
C SER A 118 -20.05 17.93 21.84
N LEU A 119 -20.93 18.86 22.26
CA LEU A 119 -20.56 20.04 23.05
C LEU A 119 -19.71 19.71 24.31
N LEU A 120 -19.76 18.48 24.82
CA LEU A 120 -19.10 18.07 26.08
C LEU A 120 -18.06 16.96 25.91
N SER A 121 -18.03 16.23 24.79
CA SER A 121 -17.09 15.12 24.60
C SER A 121 -16.98 14.65 23.14
N THR A 122 -15.80 14.18 22.76
CA THR A 122 -15.62 13.38 21.53
C THR A 122 -16.05 11.92 21.76
N GLY A 123 -16.56 11.29 20.72
CA GLY A 123 -17.03 9.92 20.73
C GLY A 123 -16.78 9.19 19.42
N ILE A 124 -17.09 7.89 19.42
CA ILE A 124 -17.01 7.00 18.27
C ILE A 124 -18.43 6.55 17.94
N LYS A 125 -18.86 6.80 16.70
CA LYS A 125 -20.11 6.29 16.15
C LYS A 125 -19.82 5.09 15.27
N ILE A 126 -20.42 3.95 15.61
CA ILE A 126 -20.38 2.72 14.81
C ILE A 126 -21.76 2.55 14.19
N SER A 127 -21.84 2.57 12.87
CA SER A 127 -23.08 2.33 12.14
C SER A 127 -23.06 0.91 11.59
N THR A 128 -24.14 0.17 11.77
CA THR A 128 -24.35 -1.19 11.25
C THR A 128 -25.62 -1.24 10.40
N ARG A 129 -25.89 -2.36 9.71
CA ARG A 129 -27.16 -2.54 8.97
C ARG A 129 -28.41 -2.35 9.84
N ASN A 130 -28.29 -2.68 11.12
CA ASN A 130 -29.43 -2.76 12.06
C ASN A 130 -29.54 -1.55 13.00
N GLY A 131 -28.63 -0.57 12.90
CA GLY A 131 -28.69 0.63 13.74
C GLY A 131 -27.37 1.38 13.87
N SER A 132 -27.31 2.34 14.79
CA SER A 132 -26.08 3.07 15.10
C SER A 132 -25.83 3.10 16.61
N PHE A 133 -24.55 3.01 16.98
CA PHE A 133 -24.09 2.93 18.35
C PHE A 133 -23.09 4.06 18.61
N ASN A 134 -23.41 4.92 19.57
CA ASN A 134 -22.60 6.08 19.92
C ASN A 134 -21.92 5.85 21.27
N PHE A 135 -20.60 5.85 21.28
CA PHE A 135 -19.77 5.69 22.46
C PHE A 135 -18.97 6.97 22.74
N TYR A 136 -18.86 7.38 24.00
CA TYR A 136 -18.20 8.62 24.40
C TYR A 136 -17.31 8.41 25.63
N MET A 137 -16.56 9.45 25.99
CA MET A 137 -15.76 9.51 27.23
C MET A 137 -14.66 8.44 27.32
N PHE A 138 -14.00 8.16 26.19
CA PHE A 138 -12.80 7.34 26.17
C PHE A 138 -11.62 8.11 26.78
N LEU A 139 -10.76 7.43 27.53
CA LEU A 139 -9.50 8.00 28.02
C LEU A 139 -8.55 8.35 26.86
N ASN A 140 -8.48 7.48 25.85
CA ASN A 140 -7.69 7.68 24.64
C ASN A 140 -8.53 7.29 23.41
N ILE A 141 -9.33 8.23 22.91
CA ILE A 141 -10.21 7.99 21.77
C ILE A 141 -9.45 7.64 20.49
N ASP A 142 -8.24 8.19 20.30
CA ASP A 142 -7.45 7.98 19.08
C ASP A 142 -6.93 6.54 18.99
N ASP A 143 -6.39 5.99 20.09
CA ASP A 143 -5.96 4.59 20.16
C ASP A 143 -7.15 3.64 19.99
N THR A 144 -8.28 3.91 20.67
CA THR A 144 -9.48 3.09 20.52
C THR A 144 -10.01 3.11 19.09
N TYR A 145 -10.11 4.28 18.46
CA TYR A 145 -10.60 4.44 17.10
C TYR A 145 -9.70 3.71 16.10
N LYS A 146 -8.37 3.87 16.21
CA LYS A 146 -7.40 3.18 15.34
C LYS A 146 -7.49 1.66 15.48
N LEU A 147 -7.59 1.14 16.71
CA LEU A 147 -7.70 -0.30 16.92
C LEU A 147 -9.01 -0.87 16.33
N ILE A 148 -10.14 -0.17 16.49
CA ILE A 148 -11.41 -0.57 15.86
C ILE A 148 -11.27 -0.59 14.33
N GLN A 149 -10.65 0.42 13.72
CA GLN A 149 -10.42 0.45 12.28
C GLN A 149 -9.54 -0.71 11.81
N GLN A 150 -8.46 -1.02 12.53
CA GLN A 150 -7.55 -2.12 12.22
C GLN A 150 -8.27 -3.48 12.26
N LEU A 151 -9.00 -3.76 13.34
CA LEU A 151 -9.74 -5.01 13.50
C LEU A 151 -10.87 -5.13 12.47
N THR A 152 -11.51 -4.00 12.14
CA THR A 152 -12.50 -3.95 11.05
C THR A 152 -11.87 -4.26 9.70
N ASN A 153 -10.76 -3.61 9.35
CA ASN A 153 -10.06 -3.88 8.09
C ASN A 153 -9.59 -5.35 8.01
N PHE A 154 -9.08 -5.91 9.11
CA PHE A 154 -8.69 -7.31 9.19
C PHE A 154 -9.86 -8.27 8.95
N ALA A 155 -11.01 -8.02 9.59
CA ALA A 155 -12.21 -8.84 9.38
C ALA A 155 -12.72 -8.77 7.93
N VAL A 156 -12.70 -7.58 7.32
CA VAL A 156 -13.13 -7.36 5.94
C VAL A 156 -12.16 -8.00 4.94
N GLN A 157 -10.85 -7.88 5.17
CA GLN A 157 -9.84 -8.55 4.36
C GLN A 157 -10.00 -10.06 4.43
N ASN A 158 -10.25 -10.63 5.62
CA ASN A 158 -10.52 -12.05 5.76
C ASN A 158 -11.79 -12.50 5.03
N LEU A 159 -12.82 -11.65 4.90
CA LEU A 159 -14.00 -11.95 4.08
C LEU A 159 -13.67 -11.96 2.58
N LEU A 160 -12.92 -10.97 2.12
CA LEU A 160 -12.45 -10.89 0.73
C LEU A 160 -11.50 -12.05 0.39
N SER A 161 -10.58 -12.39 1.30
CA SER A 161 -9.61 -13.47 1.14
C SER A 161 -10.17 -14.86 1.44
N LYS A 162 -11.32 -15.02 2.09
CA LYS A 162 -12.03 -16.31 2.08
C LYS A 162 -12.53 -16.70 0.69
N SER A 163 -12.47 -15.78 -0.29
CA SER A 163 -12.58 -16.09 -1.72
C SER A 163 -11.22 -16.16 -2.46
N GLN A 164 -10.10 -15.92 -1.76
CA GLN A 164 -8.73 -15.93 -2.28
C GLN A 164 -7.75 -16.30 -1.14
N GLU A 165 -7.39 -17.59 -1.04
CA GLU A 165 -6.50 -18.14 -0.02
C GLU A 165 -5.22 -17.30 0.17
N PHE A 166 -5.05 -16.71 1.36
CA PHE A 166 -3.78 -16.11 1.75
C PHE A 166 -2.87 -17.17 2.37
N LYS A 167 -1.65 -17.27 1.81
CA LYS A 167 -0.55 -18.11 2.30
C LYS A 167 -0.20 -17.77 3.76
N LYS A 168 0.16 -18.85 4.47
CA LYS A 168 0.23 -19.04 5.92
C LYS A 168 1.47 -18.46 6.60
N ASP A 169 2.15 -17.47 6.02
CA ASP A 169 3.46 -17.07 6.51
C ASP A 169 3.44 -15.72 7.24
N LEU A 170 4.24 -15.68 8.32
CA LEU A 170 4.59 -14.55 9.19
C LEU A 170 3.72 -14.34 10.45
N LEU A 171 3.77 -15.33 11.35
CA LEU A 171 3.85 -15.04 12.79
C LEU A 171 5.32 -15.19 13.21
N PRO A 172 6.13 -14.11 13.30
CA PRO A 172 7.45 -14.22 13.88
C PRO A 172 7.37 -14.44 15.39
N ASN A 173 8.17 -15.38 15.91
CA ASN A 173 8.59 -15.39 17.30
C ASN A 173 9.48 -14.15 17.51
N LEU A 174 8.93 -13.08 18.09
CA LEU A 174 9.73 -11.94 18.53
C LEU A 174 10.18 -12.15 19.98
N ASP A 175 11.45 -11.83 20.21
CA ASP A 175 12.18 -12.02 21.47
C ASP A 175 11.51 -11.39 22.69
N LYS A 176 11.59 -12.13 23.81
CA LYS A 176 10.92 -11.91 25.10
C LYS A 176 11.41 -10.68 25.91
N LYS A 177 12.18 -9.76 25.34
CA LYS A 177 12.92 -8.75 26.12
C LYS A 177 12.55 -7.32 25.75
N SER A 178 11.38 -6.88 26.21
CA SER A 178 10.99 -5.48 26.50
C SER A 178 9.46 -5.37 26.51
N ALA A 179 8.82 -5.84 27.58
CA ALA A 179 7.37 -5.97 27.67
C ALA A 179 6.75 -4.91 28.57
N THR A 180 6.03 -3.92 28.03
CA THR A 180 5.08 -3.11 28.81
C THR A 180 3.73 -3.84 28.87
N LYS A 181 3.43 -4.50 30.01
CA LYS A 181 2.37 -5.52 30.23
C LYS A 181 0.90 -5.06 30.18
N PHE A 182 0.62 -3.77 29.98
CA PHE A 182 -0.75 -3.21 29.90
C PHE A 182 -1.56 -3.68 28.68
N VAL A 183 -0.88 -3.96 27.58
CA VAL A 183 -1.47 -4.26 26.27
C VAL A 183 -1.40 -5.77 26.00
N SER A 184 -2.48 -6.41 25.54
CA SER A 184 -2.42 -7.82 25.15
C SER A 184 -1.32 -8.05 24.12
N HIS A 185 -0.68 -9.23 24.13
CA HIS A 185 0.30 -9.60 23.11
C HIS A 185 -0.27 -9.34 21.69
N LEU A 186 -1.55 -9.68 21.51
CA LEU A 186 -2.28 -9.48 20.27
C LEU A 186 -2.41 -8.01 19.85
N LYS A 187 -2.73 -7.08 20.76
CA LYS A 187 -2.72 -5.63 20.43
C LYS A 187 -1.30 -5.15 20.12
N ARG A 188 -0.27 -5.65 20.81
CA ARG A 188 1.13 -5.27 20.48
C ARG A 188 1.53 -5.77 19.09
N ASP A 189 1.15 -6.99 18.73
CA ASP A 189 1.40 -7.55 17.40
C ASP A 189 0.68 -6.75 16.31
N LEU A 190 -0.57 -6.37 16.55
CA LEU A 190 -1.34 -5.51 15.64
C LEU A 190 -0.71 -4.12 15.50
N ASP A 191 -0.31 -3.50 16.62
CA ASP A 191 0.38 -2.21 16.62
C ASP A 191 1.73 -2.31 15.89
N ALA A 192 2.50 -3.38 16.10
CA ALA A 192 3.75 -3.64 15.40
C ALA A 192 3.53 -3.83 13.90
N LYS A 193 2.53 -4.61 13.51
CA LYS A 193 2.15 -4.81 12.10
C LYS A 193 1.75 -3.51 11.43
N ALA A 194 0.93 -2.69 12.10
CA ALA A 194 0.52 -1.38 11.58
C ALA A 194 1.71 -0.40 11.44
N ARG A 195 2.67 -0.43 12.37
CA ARG A 195 3.92 0.34 12.25
C ARG A 195 4.76 -0.15 11.07
N SER A 196 4.93 -1.47 10.90
CA SER A 196 5.65 -2.06 9.76
C SER A 196 4.96 -1.77 8.43
N GLU A 197 3.62 -1.75 8.38
CA GLU A 197 2.85 -1.35 7.20
C GLU A 197 3.07 0.13 6.87
N SER A 198 2.98 1.02 7.87
CA SER A 198 3.23 2.45 7.68
C SER A 198 4.67 2.70 7.19
N PHE A 199 5.65 2.00 7.76
CA PHE A 199 7.05 2.03 7.35
C PHE A 199 7.26 1.56 5.90
N ARG A 200 6.68 0.41 5.52
CA ARG A 200 6.75 -0.12 4.15
C ARG A 200 6.11 0.81 3.15
N THR A 201 4.96 1.41 3.48
CA THR A 201 4.28 2.37 2.60
C THR A 201 5.11 3.63 2.41
N MET A 202 5.65 4.19 3.49
CA MET A 202 6.47 5.41 3.46
C MET A 202 7.71 5.25 2.58
N PHE A 203 8.44 4.15 2.73
CA PHE A 203 9.68 3.92 1.99
C PHE A 203 9.53 3.01 0.76
N ARG A 204 8.29 2.58 0.45
CA ARG A 204 7.95 1.72 -0.69
C ARG A 204 8.73 0.40 -0.73
N LEU A 205 8.84 -0.22 0.44
CA LEU A 205 9.59 -1.47 0.63
C LEU A 205 8.73 -2.70 0.34
N ALA A 206 9.38 -3.87 0.27
CA ALA A 206 8.72 -5.14 0.01
C ALA A 206 7.72 -5.53 1.12
N ASN A 207 6.68 -6.30 0.76
CA ASN A 207 5.62 -6.70 1.69
C ASN A 207 6.12 -7.57 2.86
N ALA A 208 7.26 -8.25 2.74
CA ALA A 208 7.82 -9.06 3.82
C ALA A 208 8.62 -8.24 4.85
N GLU A 209 8.91 -6.96 4.58
CA GLU A 209 9.78 -6.16 5.43
C GLU A 209 9.09 -5.75 6.74
N MET A 210 9.79 -5.95 7.87
CA MET A 210 9.28 -5.63 9.20
C MET A 210 10.15 -4.57 9.87
N LEU A 211 9.50 -3.56 10.48
CA LEU A 211 10.19 -2.50 11.21
C LEU A 211 10.70 -3.05 12.54
N ASP A 212 12.01 -3.01 12.74
CA ASP A 212 12.65 -3.45 13.98
C ASP A 212 12.80 -2.32 15.00
N GLY A 213 12.79 -1.06 14.56
CA GLY A 213 12.84 0.11 15.45
C GLY A 213 13.02 1.43 14.71
N ASN A 214 12.78 2.54 15.41
CA ASN A 214 13.07 3.88 14.91
C ASN A 214 13.55 4.79 16.03
N VAL A 215 14.42 5.74 15.70
CA VAL A 215 15.02 6.68 16.66
C VAL A 215 15.06 8.08 16.05
N ILE A 216 14.83 9.11 16.85
CA ILE A 216 14.97 10.51 16.43
C ILE A 216 16.45 10.82 16.25
N CYS A 217 16.81 11.39 15.11
CA CYS A 217 18.17 11.83 14.81
C CYS A 217 18.13 12.98 13.80
N SER A 218 19.31 13.47 13.41
CA SER A 218 19.46 14.36 12.27
C SER A 218 20.42 13.77 11.25
N ILE A 219 20.16 13.97 9.97
CA ILE A 219 21.06 13.60 8.88
C ILE A 219 21.80 14.84 8.38
N TRP A 220 23.08 14.72 8.06
CA TRP A 220 23.82 15.76 7.37
C TRP A 220 23.48 15.76 5.89
N ALA A 221 22.89 16.84 5.39
CA ALA A 221 22.60 17.01 3.97
C ALA A 221 23.76 17.74 3.27
N PRO A 222 24.49 17.07 2.36
CA PRO A 222 25.71 17.62 1.78
C PRO A 222 25.47 18.80 0.83
N TYR A 223 24.32 18.84 0.15
CA TYR A 223 23.97 19.84 -0.86
C TYR A 223 23.62 21.23 -0.26
N ASN A 224 23.01 21.28 0.93
CA ASN A 224 22.70 22.53 1.63
C ASN A 224 23.52 22.74 2.90
N LYS A 225 24.46 21.83 3.19
CA LYS A 225 25.43 21.90 4.30
C LYS A 225 24.78 22.17 5.66
N ARG A 226 23.70 21.46 5.97
CA ARG A 226 23.03 21.55 7.28
C ARG A 226 22.54 20.18 7.76
N TYR A 227 22.31 20.09 9.06
CA TYR A 227 21.62 18.95 9.64
C TYR A 227 20.10 19.10 9.47
N ILE A 228 19.46 18.01 9.06
CA ILE A 228 18.02 17.93 8.88
C ILE A 228 17.47 16.96 9.90
N ARG A 229 16.58 17.45 10.76
CA ARG A 229 16.00 16.68 11.86
C ARG A 229 14.93 15.73 11.35
N GLY A 230 14.96 14.49 11.82
CA GLY A 230 14.01 13.46 11.40
C GLY A 230 14.07 12.22 12.28
N LYS A 231 13.80 11.08 11.67
CA LYS A 231 13.88 9.77 12.30
C LYS A 231 14.60 8.80 11.37
N ILE A 232 15.50 8.01 11.96
CA ILE A 232 16.05 6.81 11.32
C ILE A 232 15.15 5.63 11.65
N TYR A 233 14.94 4.76 10.68
CA TYR A 233 14.17 3.54 10.76
C TYR A 233 15.08 2.39 10.39
N VAL A 234 15.01 1.30 11.14
CA VAL A 234 15.84 0.13 10.95
C VAL A 234 14.95 -1.09 10.81
N SER A 235 15.21 -1.88 9.78
CA SER A 235 14.56 -3.15 9.49
C SER A 235 15.61 -4.16 9.01
N SER A 236 15.22 -5.42 8.84
CA SER A 236 16.16 -6.51 8.53
C SER A 236 16.97 -6.31 7.25
N ASN A 237 16.43 -5.59 6.26
CA ASN A 237 17.08 -5.36 4.97
C ASN A 237 17.40 -3.88 4.68
N TYR A 238 16.90 -2.93 5.49
CA TYR A 238 17.00 -1.50 5.19
C TYR A 238 17.30 -0.64 6.42
N VAL A 239 18.08 0.41 6.17
CA VAL A 239 18.19 1.57 7.04
C VAL A 239 17.59 2.75 6.27
N CYS A 240 16.51 3.32 6.78
CA CYS A 240 15.82 4.43 6.13
C CYS A 240 15.82 5.68 7.01
N PHE A 241 15.71 6.86 6.41
CA PHE A 241 15.55 8.11 7.12
C PHE A 241 14.42 8.91 6.50
N ALA A 242 13.58 9.50 7.34
CA ALA A 242 12.62 10.51 6.94
C ALA A 242 12.74 11.74 7.85
N SER A 243 12.84 12.90 7.21
CA SER A 243 12.80 14.22 7.84
C SER A 243 11.48 14.47 8.58
N LYS A 244 11.51 15.38 9.56
CA LYS A 244 10.32 15.79 10.31
C LYS A 244 9.34 16.59 9.43
N ILE A 245 9.87 17.40 8.52
CA ILE A 245 9.08 18.14 7.54
C ILE A 245 8.85 17.22 6.35
N SER A 246 7.59 17.02 5.95
CA SER A 246 7.25 16.13 4.85
C SER A 246 8.00 16.48 3.58
N LYS A 247 8.53 15.46 2.89
CA LYS A 247 9.30 15.55 1.62
C LYS A 247 10.57 16.43 1.67
N GLU A 248 11.02 16.90 2.83
CA GLU A 248 12.27 17.69 2.91
C GLU A 248 13.48 16.80 2.57
N VAL A 249 13.60 15.66 3.24
CA VAL A 249 14.56 14.58 2.93
C VAL A 249 13.98 13.22 3.28
N GLU A 250 14.12 12.29 2.34
CA GLU A 250 13.99 10.85 2.56
C GLU A 250 15.22 10.12 1.99
N LEU A 251 15.60 9.03 2.65
CA LEU A 251 16.75 8.23 2.26
C LEU A 251 16.49 6.75 2.55
N ILE A 252 16.90 5.88 1.64
CA ILE A 252 16.80 4.42 1.77
C ILE A 252 18.19 3.82 1.53
N ILE A 253 18.73 3.13 2.52
CA ILE A 253 20.03 2.45 2.43
C ILE A 253 19.79 0.95 2.60
N PRO A 254 19.89 0.14 1.53
CA PRO A 254 19.85 -1.31 1.66
C PRO A 254 21.02 -1.79 2.52
N ILE A 255 20.76 -2.65 3.51
CA ILE A 255 21.80 -3.18 4.40
C ILE A 255 22.85 -3.96 3.60
N ARG A 256 22.43 -4.68 2.55
CA ARG A 256 23.35 -5.35 1.61
C ARG A 256 24.35 -4.41 0.93
N ASP A 257 24.06 -3.11 0.86
CA ASP A 257 24.92 -2.11 0.22
C ASP A 257 25.80 -1.38 1.24
N ILE A 258 25.57 -1.58 2.54
CA ILE A 258 26.40 -1.02 3.61
C ILE A 258 27.71 -1.83 3.68
N TYR A 259 28.82 -1.10 3.69
CA TYR A 259 30.17 -1.63 3.89
C TYR A 259 30.61 -1.51 5.35
N LEU A 260 30.35 -0.36 5.97
CA LEU A 260 30.81 -0.06 7.32
C LEU A 260 29.82 0.86 8.04
N VAL A 261 29.60 0.61 9.33
CA VAL A 261 28.94 1.53 10.25
C VAL A 261 29.90 1.82 11.41
N GLU A 262 30.24 3.09 11.63
CA GLU A 262 31.25 3.45 12.63
C GLU A 262 30.99 4.79 13.32
N LYS A 263 31.75 5.03 14.40
CA LYS A 263 31.80 6.33 15.08
C LYS A 263 32.65 7.29 14.23
N PRO A 264 32.21 8.53 13.99
CA PRO A 264 33.02 9.49 13.25
C PRO A 264 34.31 9.78 14.02
N SER A 265 35.46 9.58 13.39
CA SER A 265 36.75 9.92 13.97
C SER A 265 37.01 11.43 13.89
N ALA A 266 37.73 11.99 14.87
CA ALA A 266 38.14 13.40 14.87
C ALA A 266 38.99 13.80 13.63
N ASN A 267 39.59 12.81 12.95
CA ASN A 267 40.39 12.99 11.74
C ASN A 267 39.61 12.74 10.44
N SER A 268 38.32 12.43 10.48
CA SER A 268 37.53 12.23 9.27
C SER A 268 37.48 13.54 8.46
N ARG A 269 37.57 13.44 7.12
CA ARG A 269 37.49 14.62 6.22
C ARG A 269 36.18 15.39 6.35
N ILE A 270 35.16 14.74 6.91
CA ILE A 270 33.83 15.30 7.17
C ILE A 270 33.89 16.30 8.34
N SER A 271 34.77 16.05 9.33
CA SER A 271 34.94 16.86 10.54
C SER A 271 35.67 18.20 10.33
N ARG A 272 36.32 18.42 9.18
CA ARG A 272 37.20 19.59 8.95
C ARG A 272 36.58 20.75 8.15
N ARG A 273 35.35 20.62 7.63
CA ARG A 273 34.82 21.61 6.66
C ARG A 273 34.04 22.78 7.25
N ASN A 274 33.45 22.67 8.45
CA ASN A 274 32.66 23.76 9.03
C ASN A 274 33.05 23.92 10.51
N ALA A 275 33.50 25.10 10.92
CA ALA A 275 34.06 25.33 12.25
C ALA A 275 33.07 25.95 13.26
N ASP A 276 31.82 26.19 12.84
CA ASP A 276 30.89 27.06 13.57
C ASP A 276 29.73 26.34 14.29
N ASP A 277 29.51 25.05 14.01
CA ASP A 277 28.53 24.22 14.73
C ASP A 277 29.27 23.27 15.69
N GLU A 278 28.98 23.38 17.00
CA GLU A 278 29.53 22.49 18.04
C GLU A 278 29.08 21.05 17.79
N TYR A 279 29.91 20.27 17.09
CA TYR A 279 29.61 18.88 16.74
C TYR A 279 29.59 18.00 17.99
N ASP A 280 28.43 17.46 18.35
CA ASP A 280 28.32 16.33 19.26
C ASP A 280 28.74 15.03 18.53
N LEU A 281 30.05 14.90 18.28
CA LEU A 281 30.69 13.70 17.72
C LEU A 281 30.34 12.46 18.57
N ASP A 282 30.08 12.66 19.85
CA ASP A 282 29.67 11.62 20.78
C ASP A 282 28.21 11.18 20.63
N ARG A 283 27.43 11.84 19.78
CA ARG A 283 26.09 11.40 19.41
C ARG A 283 25.93 11.18 17.92
N SER A 284 27.04 10.92 17.22
CA SER A 284 27.06 10.78 15.77
C SER A 284 27.51 9.39 15.33
N LEU A 285 27.04 8.95 14.16
CA LEU A 285 27.46 7.73 13.47
C LEU A 285 27.57 7.98 11.96
N VAL A 286 28.43 7.21 11.28
CA VAL A 286 28.60 7.25 9.83
C VAL A 286 28.27 5.89 9.24
N ILE A 287 27.45 5.87 8.21
CA ILE A 287 27.18 4.69 7.38
C ILE A 287 27.91 4.89 6.04
N THR A 288 28.79 3.95 5.70
CA THR A 288 29.53 3.93 4.44
C THR A 288 29.01 2.82 3.56
N THR A 289 28.65 3.11 2.31
CA THR A 289 28.21 2.10 1.34
C THR A 289 29.40 1.45 0.62
N LYS A 290 29.17 0.31 -0.03
CA LYS A 290 30.13 -0.36 -0.91
C LYS A 290 30.60 0.54 -2.07
N MET A 291 29.77 1.51 -2.45
CA MET A 291 30.09 2.54 -3.44
C MET A 291 30.85 3.74 -2.85
N LYS A 292 31.29 3.65 -1.58
CA LYS A 292 32.04 4.68 -0.84
C LYS A 292 31.27 5.98 -0.59
N GLU A 293 29.94 5.93 -0.62
CA GLU A 293 29.09 7.04 -0.18
C GLU A 293 29.03 7.05 1.34
N ASN A 294 29.04 8.24 1.95
CA ASN A 294 29.05 8.40 3.40
C ASN A 294 27.79 9.16 3.85
N PHE A 295 27.01 8.56 4.74
CA PHE A 295 25.84 9.15 5.36
C PHE A 295 26.13 9.43 6.83
N LEU A 296 26.20 10.71 7.19
CA LEU A 296 26.47 11.15 8.56
C LEU A 296 25.16 11.44 9.28
N PHE A 297 24.97 10.80 10.43
CA PHE A 297 23.85 11.05 11.33
C PHE A 297 24.34 11.55 12.68
N SER A 298 23.53 12.37 13.36
CA SER A 298 23.83 12.95 14.67
C SER A 298 22.60 13.02 15.58
N GLY A 299 22.82 13.30 16.87
CA GLY A 299 21.77 13.51 17.86
C GLY A 299 21.16 12.23 18.46
N PHE A 300 21.88 11.11 18.44
CA PHE A 300 21.44 9.86 19.06
C PHE A 300 21.62 9.87 20.58
N LEU A 301 20.59 9.45 21.32
CA LEU A 301 20.70 9.17 22.76
C LEU A 301 21.44 7.85 23.01
N GLU A 302 21.12 6.81 22.23
CA GLU A 302 21.68 5.45 22.36
C GLU A 302 22.38 5.02 21.06
N ARG A 303 23.44 5.75 20.69
CA ARG A 303 24.15 5.55 19.41
C ARG A 303 24.73 4.14 19.25
N ASP A 304 25.26 3.59 20.35
CA ASP A 304 25.99 2.32 20.35
C ASP A 304 25.05 1.14 20.07
N LEU A 305 23.80 1.20 20.56
CA LEU A 305 22.77 0.19 20.28
C LEU A 305 22.43 0.13 18.79
N ILE A 306 22.38 1.28 18.11
CA ILE A 306 22.10 1.35 16.67
C ILE A 306 23.29 0.78 15.88
N ILE A 307 24.52 1.15 16.24
CA ILE A 307 25.74 0.61 15.60
C ILE A 307 25.79 -0.91 15.76
N GLN A 308 25.55 -1.42 16.97
CA GLN A 308 25.51 -2.84 17.25
C GLN A 308 24.46 -3.55 16.41
N LYS A 309 23.21 -3.04 16.40
CA LYS A 309 22.11 -3.62 15.62
C LYS A 309 22.41 -3.69 14.12
N ILE A 310 22.94 -2.62 13.54
CA ILE A 310 23.33 -2.62 12.12
C ILE A 310 24.50 -3.59 11.87
N SER A 311 25.47 -3.65 12.78
CA SER A 311 26.60 -4.57 12.67
C SER A 311 26.16 -6.04 12.72
N ASP A 312 25.25 -6.39 13.63
CA ASP A 312 24.69 -7.73 13.76
C ASP A 312 23.96 -8.16 12.47
N MET A 313 23.20 -7.25 11.85
CA MET A 313 22.52 -7.51 10.57
C MET A 313 23.49 -7.62 9.38
N LEU A 314 24.64 -6.94 9.43
CA LEU A 314 25.68 -7.09 8.42
C LEU A 314 26.34 -8.47 8.49
N LEU A 315 26.51 -9.00 9.71
CA LEU A 315 27.04 -10.34 9.93
C LEU A 315 26.04 -11.41 9.47
N SER A 316 24.76 -11.28 9.82
CA SER A 316 23.73 -12.26 9.42
C SER A 316 23.52 -12.33 7.90
N ASN A 317 23.62 -11.20 7.19
CA ASN A 317 23.49 -11.17 5.73
C ASN A 317 24.68 -11.80 4.98
N GLN A 318 25.84 -11.98 5.63
CA GLN A 318 26.96 -12.71 5.02
C GLN A 318 26.77 -14.23 5.07
N GLU A 319 26.02 -14.73 6.05
CA GLU A 319 25.73 -16.17 6.20
C GLU A 319 24.60 -16.66 5.28
N GLY A 320 23.72 -15.76 4.83
CA GLY A 320 22.62 -16.03 3.89
C GLY A 320 23.00 -15.98 2.40
N ALA A 321 24.27 -16.22 2.05
CA ALA A 321 24.71 -16.26 0.66
C ALA A 321 23.94 -17.36 -0.09
N VAL A 322 23.23 -16.96 -1.15
CA VAL A 322 22.57 -17.88 -2.10
C VAL A 322 23.58 -18.95 -2.52
N PRO A 323 23.22 -20.25 -2.50
CA PRO A 323 24.14 -21.31 -2.91
C PRO A 323 24.75 -21.02 -4.29
N PRO A 324 25.99 -21.47 -4.57
CA PRO A 324 26.55 -21.35 -5.90
C PRO A 324 25.61 -22.00 -6.90
N VAL A 325 25.26 -21.25 -7.94
CA VAL A 325 24.40 -21.68 -9.04
C VAL A 325 24.99 -22.93 -9.69
N ASP A 326 24.17 -23.97 -9.89
CA ASP A 326 24.53 -25.13 -10.71
C ASP A 326 24.76 -24.67 -12.16
N PRO A 327 25.99 -24.82 -12.71
CA PRO A 327 26.31 -24.40 -14.09
C PRO A 327 25.42 -25.07 -15.16
N ASN A 328 24.75 -26.18 -14.83
CA ASN A 328 23.90 -26.90 -15.78
C ASN A 328 22.53 -26.23 -16.05
N HIS A 329 22.17 -25.16 -15.33
CA HIS A 329 20.95 -24.37 -15.60
C HIS A 329 21.10 -23.33 -16.72
N GLU A 330 22.25 -23.27 -17.40
CA GLU A 330 22.52 -22.35 -18.52
C GLU A 330 21.91 -22.78 -19.88
N ASN A 331 21.32 -23.98 -19.98
CA ASN A 331 20.94 -24.54 -21.28
C ASN A 331 19.66 -24.00 -21.95
N ASN A 332 18.94 -23.05 -21.34
CA ASN A 332 17.76 -22.45 -21.98
C ASN A 332 18.07 -21.08 -22.59
N LYS A 333 18.12 -21.06 -23.94
CA LYS A 333 18.29 -19.92 -24.86
C LYS A 333 17.08 -18.97 -24.85
N PHE A 334 16.80 -18.33 -23.73
CA PHE A 334 15.86 -17.20 -23.71
C PHE A 334 16.65 -15.89 -23.76
N GLU A 335 16.51 -15.15 -24.87
CA GLU A 335 17.09 -13.81 -25.02
C GLU A 335 16.07 -12.76 -24.58
N GLN A 336 16.42 -12.04 -23.51
CA GLN A 336 15.54 -11.03 -22.92
C GLN A 336 15.40 -9.82 -23.85
N CYS A 337 14.18 -9.35 -24.05
CA CYS A 337 13.95 -8.14 -24.83
C CYS A 337 14.50 -6.90 -24.10
N SER A 338 15.32 -6.13 -24.80
CA SER A 338 15.73 -4.78 -24.39
C SER A 338 14.54 -3.80 -24.53
N PRO A 339 14.59 -2.59 -23.93
CA PRO A 339 13.53 -1.60 -24.10
C PRO A 339 13.13 -1.43 -25.57
N LEU A 340 11.84 -1.56 -25.89
CA LEU A 340 11.37 -1.59 -27.27
C LEU A 340 11.66 -0.28 -28.01
N MET A 341 11.76 0.86 -27.33
CA MET A 341 12.16 2.11 -27.99
C MET A 341 13.60 2.11 -28.49
N GLU A 342 14.51 1.30 -27.93
CA GLU A 342 15.86 1.14 -28.46
C GLU A 342 15.86 0.42 -29.81
N LEU A 343 14.87 -0.47 -30.02
CA LEU A 343 14.73 -1.29 -31.24
C LEU A 343 13.82 -0.64 -32.30
N PHE A 344 12.79 0.07 -31.86
CA PHE A 344 11.68 0.52 -32.72
C PHE A 344 11.49 2.05 -32.75
N SER A 345 12.35 2.83 -32.12
CA SER A 345 12.22 4.30 -32.20
C SER A 345 12.38 4.78 -33.64
N LYS A 346 11.42 5.60 -34.09
CA LYS A 346 11.67 6.51 -35.21
C LYS A 346 12.76 7.49 -34.76
N ALA A 347 13.72 7.80 -35.63
CA ALA A 347 14.74 8.81 -35.34
C ALA A 347 14.05 10.06 -34.75
N TYR A 348 14.43 10.42 -33.53
CA TYR A 348 13.86 11.60 -32.87
C TYR A 348 14.00 12.81 -33.79
N SER A 349 12.98 13.66 -33.84
CA SER A 349 13.15 14.99 -34.41
C SER A 349 14.27 15.72 -33.67
N ASP A 350 15.01 16.59 -34.37
CA ASP A 350 16.10 17.34 -33.72
C ASP A 350 15.62 18.12 -32.50
N ALA A 351 14.40 18.64 -32.55
CA ALA A 351 13.74 19.29 -31.42
C ALA A 351 13.56 18.35 -30.21
N LYS A 352 13.14 17.08 -30.41
CA LYS A 352 13.03 16.09 -29.33
C LYS A 352 14.42 15.71 -28.78
N ARG A 353 15.43 15.58 -29.64
CA ARG A 353 16.81 15.26 -29.21
C ARG A 353 17.41 16.32 -28.29
N VAL A 354 17.24 17.60 -28.63
CA VAL A 354 17.74 18.71 -27.81
C VAL A 354 17.05 18.72 -26.45
N ARG A 355 15.72 18.49 -26.41
CA ARG A 355 14.96 18.46 -25.15
C ARG A 355 15.36 17.28 -24.26
N GLU A 356 15.47 16.07 -24.83
CA GLU A 356 15.94 14.90 -24.08
C GLU A 356 17.36 15.12 -23.54
N SER A 357 18.25 15.73 -24.33
CA SER A 357 19.60 16.09 -23.87
C SER A 357 19.60 17.12 -22.73
N THR A 358 18.64 18.05 -22.74
CA THR A 358 18.47 19.06 -21.68
C THR A 358 18.03 18.39 -20.38
N LYS A 359 16.97 17.57 -20.43
CA LYS A 359 16.51 16.80 -19.27
C LYS A 359 17.63 15.90 -18.73
N GLU A 360 18.38 15.22 -19.60
CA GLU A 360 19.53 14.40 -19.18
C GLU A 360 20.60 15.21 -18.43
N ALA A 361 20.88 16.44 -18.84
CA ALA A 361 21.85 17.30 -18.19
C ALA A 361 21.39 17.72 -16.79
N GLU A 362 20.11 18.07 -16.64
CA GLU A 362 19.51 18.42 -15.36
C GLU A 362 19.52 17.22 -14.39
N TRP A 363 19.17 16.02 -14.86
CA TRP A 363 19.25 14.79 -14.06
C TRP A 363 20.68 14.42 -13.68
N LYS A 364 21.66 14.59 -14.57
CA LYS A 364 23.08 14.39 -14.23
C LYS A 364 23.54 15.36 -13.15
N HIS A 365 23.10 16.62 -13.22
CA HIS A 365 23.38 17.60 -12.19
C HIS A 365 22.75 17.19 -10.85
N HIS A 366 21.47 16.81 -10.86
CA HIS A 366 20.78 16.30 -9.67
C HIS A 366 21.52 15.09 -9.06
N PHE A 367 21.90 14.10 -9.87
CA PHE A 367 22.66 12.95 -9.38
C PHE A 367 24.01 13.32 -8.76
N SER A 368 24.67 14.38 -9.25
CA SER A 368 25.94 14.83 -8.70
C SER A 368 25.79 15.50 -7.32
N GLU A 369 24.64 16.10 -7.03
CA GLU A 369 24.38 16.80 -5.78
C GLU A 369 23.69 15.92 -4.73
N TYR A 370 22.72 15.10 -5.15
CA TYR A 370 21.83 14.32 -4.29
C TYR A 370 22.13 12.82 -4.32
N GLY A 371 23.11 12.37 -5.11
CA GLY A 371 23.42 10.96 -5.30
C GLY A 371 22.52 10.28 -6.33
N ARG A 372 22.78 9.00 -6.63
CA ARG A 372 22.04 8.20 -7.62
C ARG A 372 21.75 6.81 -7.08
N GLY A 373 20.72 6.15 -7.62
CA GLY A 373 20.31 4.83 -7.19
C GLY A 373 19.42 4.85 -5.95
N VAL A 374 19.31 3.72 -5.27
CA VAL A 374 18.38 3.56 -4.14
C VAL A 374 18.68 4.53 -2.99
N SER A 375 19.96 4.82 -2.76
CA SER A 375 20.43 5.68 -1.67
C SER A 375 20.61 7.15 -2.06
N MET A 376 19.96 7.60 -3.14
CA MET A 376 19.85 9.03 -3.43
C MET A 376 19.03 9.75 -2.35
N TYR A 377 19.42 10.98 -2.01
CA TYR A 377 18.60 11.85 -1.18
C TYR A 377 17.37 12.27 -1.98
N ARG A 378 16.19 11.87 -1.53
CA ARG A 378 14.91 12.30 -2.13
C ARG A 378 14.48 13.58 -1.43
N THR A 379 14.33 14.66 -2.19
CA THR A 379 14.05 16.00 -1.69
C THR A 379 12.93 16.67 -2.49
N THR A 380 12.57 17.90 -2.17
CA THR A 380 11.60 18.68 -2.98
C THR A 380 12.08 18.95 -4.41
N GLU A 381 13.39 19.03 -4.63
CA GLU A 381 13.99 19.31 -5.95
C GLU A 381 13.77 18.16 -6.93
N ILE A 382 13.81 16.90 -6.47
CA ILE A 382 13.57 15.76 -7.38
C ILE A 382 12.14 15.76 -7.90
N TYR A 383 11.20 16.26 -7.08
CA TYR A 383 9.80 16.29 -7.42
C TYR A 383 9.52 17.32 -8.53
N GLU A 384 10.09 18.53 -8.44
CA GLU A 384 10.03 19.51 -9.53
C GLU A 384 10.66 18.96 -10.83
N LEU A 385 11.76 18.22 -10.70
CA LEU A 385 12.43 17.62 -11.86
C LEU A 385 11.58 16.52 -12.53
N ILE A 386 10.79 15.77 -11.75
CA ILE A 386 9.83 14.78 -12.26
C ILE A 386 8.67 15.47 -12.99
N LEU A 387 8.18 16.62 -12.49
CA LEU A 387 7.15 17.41 -13.18
C LEU A 387 7.61 17.92 -14.55
N GLU A 388 8.91 18.17 -14.71
CA GLU A 388 9.49 18.52 -16.01
C GLU A 388 9.65 17.32 -16.97
N GLY A 389 9.39 16.11 -16.49
CA GLY A 389 9.39 14.86 -17.22
C GLY A 389 10.74 14.14 -17.16
N LEU A 390 10.70 12.81 -17.00
CA LEU A 390 11.92 12.01 -17.00
C LEU A 390 12.51 11.91 -18.41
N PRO A 391 13.84 11.93 -18.58
CA PRO A 391 14.49 11.52 -19.82
C PRO A 391 14.16 10.07 -20.16
N ASP A 392 13.89 9.77 -21.42
CA ASP A 392 13.59 8.43 -21.93
C ASP A 392 14.65 7.41 -21.43
N LYS A 393 15.92 7.83 -21.42
CA LYS A 393 17.08 7.05 -20.97
C LYS A 393 17.08 6.65 -19.49
N TYR A 394 16.47 7.47 -18.61
CA TYR A 394 16.49 7.24 -17.16
C TYR A 394 15.16 6.69 -16.62
N ARG A 395 14.10 6.60 -17.44
CA ARG A 395 12.78 6.15 -16.98
C ARG A 395 12.82 4.77 -16.33
N CYS A 396 13.43 3.77 -16.95
CA CYS A 396 13.47 2.42 -16.38
C CYS A 396 14.08 2.41 -14.97
N GLU A 397 15.28 2.99 -14.83
CA GLU A 397 15.98 3.07 -13.55
C GLU A 397 15.14 3.81 -12.50
N LEU A 398 14.62 4.99 -12.84
CA LEU A 398 13.89 5.84 -11.91
C LEU A 398 12.53 5.25 -11.54
N TRP A 399 11.81 4.64 -12.48
CA TRP A 399 10.57 3.91 -12.19
C TRP A 399 10.83 2.73 -11.25
N LEU A 400 11.90 1.96 -11.45
CA LEU A 400 12.27 0.86 -10.55
C LEU A 400 12.59 1.35 -9.14
N ILE A 401 13.32 2.47 -9.01
CA ILE A 401 13.71 3.07 -7.73
C ILE A 401 12.50 3.68 -7.01
N PHE A 402 11.72 4.49 -7.71
CA PHE A 402 10.61 5.24 -7.13
C PHE A 402 9.42 4.34 -6.81
N SER A 403 9.15 3.32 -7.63
CA SER A 403 8.15 2.32 -7.30
C SER A 403 8.59 1.45 -6.14
N GLY A 404 9.90 1.23 -5.95
CA GLY A 404 10.46 0.22 -5.05
C GLY A 404 10.54 -1.19 -5.67
N ALA A 405 10.17 -1.37 -6.93
CA ALA A 405 10.29 -2.64 -7.66
C ALA A 405 11.73 -3.16 -7.70
N ILE A 406 12.72 -2.26 -7.69
CA ILE A 406 14.15 -2.60 -7.63
C ILE A 406 14.47 -3.51 -6.44
N HIS A 407 13.77 -3.33 -5.30
CA HIS A 407 13.97 -4.14 -4.11
C HIS A 407 13.51 -5.58 -4.34
N GLN A 408 12.32 -5.75 -4.92
CA GLN A 408 11.77 -7.08 -5.22
C GLN A 408 12.61 -7.80 -6.26
N LYS A 409 13.03 -7.10 -7.32
CA LYS A 409 13.93 -7.67 -8.33
C LYS A 409 15.22 -8.20 -7.70
N ASN A 410 15.90 -7.38 -6.91
CA ASN A 410 17.21 -7.72 -6.35
C ASN A 410 17.14 -8.86 -5.33
N THR A 411 16.03 -9.03 -4.61
CA THR A 411 15.86 -10.13 -3.64
C THR A 411 15.32 -11.42 -4.27
N ASN A 412 14.97 -11.40 -5.57
CA ASN A 412 14.36 -12.53 -6.26
C ASN A 412 15.07 -12.82 -7.60
N PRO A 413 16.39 -13.10 -7.58
CA PRO A 413 17.13 -13.38 -8.80
C PRO A 413 16.55 -14.61 -9.51
N PHE A 414 16.58 -14.60 -10.84
CA PHE A 414 16.13 -15.68 -11.73
C PHE A 414 14.63 -16.03 -11.70
N VAL A 415 13.82 -15.42 -10.83
CA VAL A 415 12.39 -15.71 -10.74
C VAL A 415 11.69 -15.46 -12.08
N TYR A 416 11.95 -14.34 -12.74
CA TYR A 416 11.36 -14.06 -14.04
C TYR A 416 11.75 -15.12 -15.09
N LYS A 417 13.06 -15.44 -15.17
CA LYS A 417 13.58 -16.47 -16.07
C LYS A 417 12.90 -17.82 -15.84
N ASN A 418 12.66 -18.21 -14.59
CA ASN A 418 12.00 -19.46 -14.26
C ASN A 418 10.53 -19.45 -14.68
N LEU A 419 9.80 -18.35 -14.43
CA LEU A 419 8.40 -18.19 -14.80
C LEU A 419 8.18 -18.24 -16.32
N VAL A 420 9.05 -17.61 -17.10
CA VAL A 420 8.98 -17.64 -18.58
C VAL A 420 9.05 -19.08 -19.12
N ASN A 421 9.91 -19.90 -18.51
CA ASN A 421 10.14 -21.29 -18.91
C ASN A 421 9.10 -22.27 -18.34
N GLN A 422 8.20 -21.81 -17.47
CA GLN A 422 7.21 -22.68 -16.84
C GLN A 422 6.11 -23.08 -17.86
N PRO A 423 5.77 -24.38 -17.98
CA PRO A 423 4.62 -24.83 -18.75
C PRO A 423 3.32 -24.30 -18.12
N CYS A 424 2.29 -24.14 -18.95
CA CYS A 424 1.13 -23.31 -18.63
C CYS A 424 -0.19 -24.10 -18.67
N ASP A 425 -0.12 -25.39 -18.35
CA ASP A 425 -1.19 -26.35 -18.63
C ASP A 425 -2.48 -26.06 -17.83
N ASP A 426 -2.36 -25.37 -16.68
CA ASP A 426 -3.48 -25.01 -15.80
C ASP A 426 -4.12 -23.62 -16.09
N PHE A 427 -3.66 -22.88 -17.11
CA PHE A 427 -4.04 -21.47 -17.33
C PHE A 427 -4.64 -21.19 -18.73
N GLU A 428 -5.28 -22.16 -19.36
CA GLU A 428 -5.79 -22.04 -20.73
C GLU A 428 -6.68 -20.80 -20.94
N VAL A 429 -7.66 -20.58 -20.05
CA VAL A 429 -8.57 -19.40 -20.11
C VAL A 429 -7.80 -18.09 -20.01
N THR A 430 -6.85 -17.99 -19.07
CA THR A 430 -6.03 -16.78 -18.88
C THR A 430 -5.14 -16.52 -20.09
N MET A 431 -4.61 -17.57 -20.72
CA MET A 431 -3.81 -17.44 -21.93
C MET A 431 -4.66 -16.94 -23.10
N ASP A 432 -5.86 -17.47 -23.29
CA ASP A 432 -6.79 -17.00 -24.33
C ASP A 432 -7.16 -15.52 -24.17
N GLU A 433 -7.38 -15.07 -22.92
CA GLU A 433 -7.63 -13.66 -22.62
C GLU A 433 -6.43 -12.77 -22.95
N ILE A 434 -5.21 -13.22 -22.61
CA ILE A 434 -3.97 -12.52 -22.95
C ILE A 434 -3.85 -12.43 -24.47
N GLU A 435 -3.95 -13.54 -25.22
CA GLU A 435 -3.77 -13.57 -26.68
C GLU A 435 -4.74 -12.62 -27.41
N ARG A 436 -6.00 -12.58 -26.98
CA ARG A 436 -7.01 -11.66 -27.54
C ARG A 436 -6.62 -10.19 -27.34
N ASP A 437 -5.89 -9.89 -26.27
CA ASP A 437 -5.56 -8.54 -25.85
C ASP A 437 -4.25 -8.02 -26.44
N LEU A 438 -3.32 -8.91 -26.79
CA LEU A 438 -2.00 -8.54 -27.31
C LEU A 438 -2.08 -7.57 -28.49
N HIS A 439 -2.89 -7.88 -29.51
CA HIS A 439 -2.95 -7.07 -30.73
C HIS A 439 -3.74 -5.76 -30.61
N ARG A 440 -4.51 -5.58 -29.53
CA ARG A 440 -5.18 -4.31 -29.21
C ARG A 440 -4.40 -3.45 -28.21
N SER A 441 -3.18 -3.85 -27.85
CA SER A 441 -2.33 -3.15 -26.88
C SER A 441 -1.45 -2.09 -27.56
N LEU A 442 -1.79 -0.80 -27.39
CA LEU A 442 -1.15 0.32 -28.10
C LEU A 442 -0.99 0.06 -29.62
N PRO A 443 -2.09 -0.20 -30.35
CA PRO A 443 -2.05 -0.71 -31.72
C PRO A 443 -1.37 0.25 -32.71
N GLU A 444 -1.31 1.55 -32.37
CA GLU A 444 -0.67 2.58 -33.20
C GLU A 444 0.87 2.58 -33.06
N HIS A 445 1.42 1.98 -32.02
CA HIS A 445 2.87 1.98 -31.77
C HIS A 445 3.56 0.84 -32.53
N VAL A 446 4.55 1.19 -33.34
CA VAL A 446 5.27 0.27 -34.26
C VAL A 446 5.85 -0.98 -33.57
N ALA A 447 6.25 -0.88 -32.31
CA ALA A 447 6.77 -2.02 -31.55
C ALA A 447 5.74 -3.15 -31.38
N PHE A 448 4.46 -2.82 -31.21
CA PHE A 448 3.37 -3.79 -31.03
C PHE A 448 2.71 -4.20 -32.36
N GLN A 449 3.23 -3.71 -33.48
CA GLN A 449 2.94 -4.24 -34.82
C GLN A 449 3.98 -5.29 -35.26
N SER A 450 4.94 -5.61 -34.37
CA SER A 450 5.99 -6.59 -34.59
C SER A 450 5.85 -7.79 -33.67
N GLU A 451 6.30 -8.96 -34.14
CA GLU A 451 6.37 -10.17 -33.31
C GLU A 451 7.28 -9.98 -32.09
N ILE A 452 8.33 -9.16 -32.17
CA ILE A 452 9.25 -8.95 -31.05
C ILE A 452 8.51 -8.32 -29.85
N GLY A 453 7.79 -7.22 -30.09
CA GLY A 453 7.03 -6.53 -29.05
C GLY A 453 5.86 -7.35 -28.53
N ILE A 454 5.11 -8.01 -29.44
CA ILE A 454 3.98 -8.88 -29.06
C ILE A 454 4.44 -10.08 -28.22
N ASN A 455 5.55 -10.73 -28.59
CA ASN A 455 6.09 -11.85 -27.83
C ASN A 455 6.65 -11.42 -26.46
N ALA A 456 7.28 -10.25 -26.37
CA ALA A 456 7.72 -9.70 -25.09
C ALA A 456 6.53 -9.42 -24.16
N LEU A 457 5.47 -8.79 -24.68
CA LEU A 457 4.24 -8.52 -23.94
C LEU A 457 3.59 -9.80 -23.43
N ARG A 458 3.45 -10.81 -24.30
CA ARG A 458 2.93 -12.14 -23.96
C ARG A 458 3.68 -12.75 -22.77
N ARG A 459 5.01 -12.76 -22.82
CA ARG A 459 5.84 -13.36 -21.75
C ARG A 459 5.72 -12.62 -20.43
N VAL A 460 5.69 -11.28 -20.44
CA VAL A 460 5.51 -10.49 -19.21
C VAL A 460 4.16 -10.79 -18.57
N LEU A 461 3.06 -10.72 -19.34
CA LEU A 461 1.71 -10.95 -18.83
C LEU A 461 1.52 -12.39 -18.36
N LYS A 462 1.98 -13.37 -19.13
CA LYS A 462 1.95 -14.79 -18.75
C LYS A 462 2.72 -15.01 -17.45
N SER A 463 3.95 -14.52 -17.37
CA SER A 463 4.79 -14.72 -16.19
C SER A 463 4.18 -14.08 -14.95
N TYR A 464 3.51 -12.93 -15.09
CA TYR A 464 2.78 -12.30 -13.99
C TYR A 464 1.58 -13.14 -13.54
N ALA A 465 0.76 -13.63 -14.46
CA ALA A 465 -0.39 -14.47 -14.15
C ALA A 465 0.03 -15.75 -13.39
N ILE A 466 1.14 -16.37 -13.78
CA ILE A 466 1.71 -17.54 -13.09
C ILE A 466 2.26 -17.16 -11.71
N ARG A 467 2.94 -16.01 -11.59
CA ARG A 467 3.50 -15.53 -10.32
C ARG A 467 2.43 -15.39 -9.25
N ASN A 468 1.29 -14.81 -9.62
CA ASN A 468 0.22 -14.54 -8.69
C ASN A 468 -1.14 -15.03 -9.23
N PRO A 469 -1.43 -16.34 -9.13
CA PRO A 469 -2.67 -16.92 -9.65
C PRO A 469 -3.94 -16.35 -9.00
N SER A 470 -3.82 -15.78 -7.79
CA SER A 470 -4.96 -15.14 -7.12
C SER A 470 -5.44 -13.88 -7.86
N ILE A 471 -4.53 -13.18 -8.53
CA ILE A 471 -4.82 -12.02 -9.38
C ILE A 471 -5.00 -12.51 -10.83
N GLY A 472 -4.09 -13.36 -11.32
CA GLY A 472 -4.08 -13.85 -12.70
C GLY A 472 -3.80 -12.73 -13.69
N TYR A 473 -4.52 -12.75 -14.81
CA TYR A 473 -4.56 -11.65 -15.78
C TYR A 473 -5.85 -10.86 -15.62
N CYS A 474 -5.74 -9.54 -15.69
CA CYS A 474 -6.89 -8.64 -15.77
C CYS A 474 -6.73 -7.73 -16.97
N GLN A 475 -7.82 -7.58 -17.72
CA GLN A 475 -7.87 -6.62 -18.82
C GLN A 475 -7.49 -5.22 -18.31
N ALA A 476 -6.66 -4.50 -19.08
CA ALA A 476 -5.92 -3.28 -18.74
C ALA A 476 -4.45 -3.52 -18.37
N MET A 477 -4.08 -4.68 -17.82
CA MET A 477 -2.67 -5.00 -17.57
C MET A 477 -1.83 -4.95 -18.85
N ASN A 478 -2.40 -5.40 -19.97
CA ASN A 478 -1.77 -5.37 -21.28
C ASN A 478 -1.36 -3.96 -21.72
N ILE A 479 -2.21 -2.95 -21.46
CA ILE A 479 -1.92 -1.55 -21.78
C ILE A 479 -0.74 -1.03 -20.94
N ILE A 480 -0.77 -1.32 -19.64
CA ILE A 480 0.30 -0.90 -18.71
C ILE A 480 1.62 -1.58 -19.08
N ALA A 481 1.61 -2.90 -19.22
CA ALA A 481 2.79 -3.69 -19.58
C ALA A 481 3.39 -3.26 -20.93
N SER A 482 2.54 -2.89 -21.90
CA SER A 482 3.01 -2.31 -23.16
C SER A 482 3.79 -1.01 -22.96
N VAL A 483 3.29 -0.07 -22.14
CA VAL A 483 4.05 1.17 -21.84
C VAL A 483 5.36 0.87 -21.12
N LEU A 484 5.36 -0.06 -20.16
CA LEU A 484 6.59 -0.45 -19.44
C LEU A 484 7.64 -0.99 -20.40
N LEU A 485 7.26 -1.90 -21.31
CA LEU A 485 8.16 -2.51 -22.30
C LEU A 485 8.75 -1.52 -23.30
N LEU A 486 8.16 -0.33 -23.47
CA LEU A 486 8.76 0.72 -24.30
C LEU A 486 10.04 1.26 -23.70
N TYR A 487 10.09 1.39 -22.37
CA TYR A 487 11.19 2.05 -21.65
C TYR A 487 12.07 1.09 -20.85
N CYS A 488 11.58 -0.10 -20.54
CA CYS A 488 12.22 -1.05 -19.64
C CYS A 488 12.50 -2.37 -20.37
N SER A 489 13.50 -3.10 -19.88
CA SER A 489 13.70 -4.49 -20.30
C SER A 489 12.50 -5.36 -19.88
N GLU A 490 12.43 -6.56 -20.43
CA GLU A 490 11.32 -7.48 -20.15
C GLU A 490 11.16 -7.82 -18.66
N GLU A 491 12.25 -8.20 -17.97
CA GLU A 491 12.25 -8.49 -16.54
C GLU A 491 11.93 -7.24 -15.69
N ASP A 492 12.46 -6.07 -16.08
CA ASP A 492 12.16 -4.83 -15.36
C ASP A 492 10.68 -4.47 -15.47
N SER A 493 10.10 -4.64 -16.66
CA SER A 493 8.68 -4.44 -16.90
C SER A 493 7.83 -5.38 -16.06
N PHE A 494 8.25 -6.65 -15.92
CA PHE A 494 7.59 -7.62 -15.05
C PHE A 494 7.58 -7.19 -13.58
N TRP A 495 8.72 -6.73 -13.03
CA TRP A 495 8.78 -6.30 -11.62
C TRP A 495 8.04 -4.99 -11.37
N LEU A 496 8.02 -4.07 -12.35
CA LEU A 496 7.20 -2.86 -12.30
C LEU A 496 5.71 -3.22 -12.31
N LEU A 497 5.27 -4.10 -13.21
CA LEU A 497 3.89 -4.59 -13.27
C LEU A 497 3.49 -5.26 -11.95
N ALA A 498 4.36 -6.12 -11.40
CA ALA A 498 4.13 -6.74 -10.10
C ALA A 498 3.98 -5.71 -8.98
N SER A 499 4.83 -4.67 -8.96
CA SER A 499 4.70 -3.59 -7.98
C SER A 499 3.41 -2.78 -8.15
N ILE A 500 2.95 -2.55 -9.39
CA ILE A 500 1.67 -1.88 -9.65
C ILE A 500 0.53 -2.70 -9.07
N CYS A 501 0.41 -3.97 -9.47
CA CYS A 501 -0.73 -4.81 -9.13
C CYS A 501 -0.75 -5.27 -7.66
N GLU A 502 0.41 -5.51 -7.04
CA GLU A 502 0.49 -6.08 -5.69
C GLU A 502 0.62 -5.00 -4.58
N ARG A 503 0.99 -3.76 -4.91
CA ARG A 503 1.34 -2.75 -3.89
C ARG A 503 0.88 -1.33 -4.19
N LEU A 504 1.08 -0.81 -5.40
CA LEU A 504 0.69 0.58 -5.71
C LEU A 504 -0.83 0.71 -5.91
N LEU A 505 -1.46 -0.32 -6.47
CA LEU A 505 -2.90 -0.42 -6.73
C LEU A 505 -3.43 -1.80 -6.26
N PRO A 506 -3.41 -2.08 -4.94
CA PRO A 506 -3.87 -3.37 -4.43
C PRO A 506 -5.36 -3.58 -4.75
N ASP A 507 -5.72 -4.82 -5.05
CA ASP A 507 -7.09 -5.26 -5.40
C ASP A 507 -7.65 -4.70 -6.73
N TYR A 508 -6.92 -3.87 -7.49
CA TYR A 508 -7.40 -3.27 -8.74
C TYR A 508 -7.61 -4.31 -9.84
N TYR A 509 -6.66 -5.23 -9.99
CA TYR A 509 -6.55 -6.10 -11.15
C TYR A 509 -6.98 -7.54 -10.87
N ASN A 510 -7.92 -7.74 -9.94
CA ASN A 510 -8.54 -9.06 -9.76
C ASN A 510 -9.80 -9.19 -10.63
N THR A 511 -10.39 -10.39 -10.68
CA THR A 511 -11.58 -10.70 -11.50
C THR A 511 -12.80 -9.82 -11.23
N LYS A 512 -12.87 -9.20 -10.05
CA LYS A 512 -13.98 -8.33 -9.64
C LYS A 512 -13.62 -6.84 -9.65
N VAL A 513 -12.39 -6.50 -10.02
CA VAL A 513 -11.81 -5.14 -9.99
C VAL A 513 -12.14 -4.35 -8.72
N VAL A 514 -12.08 -5.03 -7.57
CA VAL A 514 -12.58 -4.53 -6.27
C VAL A 514 -11.92 -3.21 -5.88
N GLY A 515 -10.60 -3.13 -6.02
CA GLY A 515 -9.82 -1.94 -5.69
C GLY A 515 -10.19 -0.74 -6.54
N ALA A 516 -10.42 -0.95 -7.85
CA ALA A 516 -10.83 0.12 -8.75
C ALA A 516 -12.25 0.64 -8.42
N GLN A 517 -13.17 -0.24 -8.02
CA GLN A 517 -14.50 0.16 -7.54
C GLN A 517 -14.44 0.92 -6.21
N ILE A 518 -13.58 0.50 -5.28
CA ILE A 518 -13.32 1.22 -4.04
C ILE A 518 -12.84 2.63 -4.35
N ASP A 519 -11.86 2.77 -5.24
CA ASP A 519 -11.28 4.06 -5.59
C ASP A 519 -12.22 4.93 -6.45
N ALA A 520 -13.13 4.35 -7.23
CA ALA A 520 -14.24 5.10 -7.83
C ALA A 520 -15.11 5.76 -6.75
N GLY A 521 -15.44 5.03 -5.67
CA GLY A 521 -16.15 5.58 -4.52
C GLY A 521 -15.33 6.64 -3.77
N VAL A 522 -14.02 6.44 -3.60
CA VAL A 522 -13.12 7.45 -3.02
C VAL A 522 -13.17 8.73 -3.85
N PHE A 523 -13.10 8.62 -5.17
CA PHE A 523 -13.18 9.75 -6.08
C PHE A 523 -14.53 10.47 -6.02
N GLU A 524 -15.64 9.75 -5.88
CA GLU A 524 -16.96 10.35 -5.65
C GLU A 524 -17.01 11.18 -4.36
N ASP A 525 -16.49 10.66 -3.25
CA ASP A 525 -16.43 11.41 -1.98
C ASP A 525 -15.53 12.65 -2.09
N LEU A 526 -14.43 12.55 -2.85
CA LEU A 526 -13.55 13.69 -3.14
C LEU A 526 -14.24 14.73 -4.02
N CYS A 527 -14.99 14.31 -5.05
CA CYS A 527 -15.77 15.20 -5.89
C CYS A 527 -16.86 15.92 -5.07
N GLU A 528 -17.55 15.22 -4.17
CA GLU A 528 -18.55 15.82 -3.29
C GLU A 528 -17.94 16.91 -2.39
N HIS A 529 -16.73 16.65 -1.87
CA HIS A 529 -16.04 17.58 -0.98
C HIS A 529 -15.48 18.81 -1.70
N TYR A 530 -14.76 18.60 -2.81
CA TYR A 530 -14.00 19.66 -3.47
C TYR A 530 -14.77 20.33 -4.62
N LEU A 531 -15.67 19.60 -5.30
CA LEU A 531 -16.34 20.03 -6.55
C LEU A 531 -17.86 19.80 -6.48
N LYS A 532 -18.49 20.25 -5.39
CA LYS A 532 -19.88 19.94 -5.04
C LYS A 532 -20.90 20.12 -6.18
N ASP A 533 -20.83 21.22 -6.92
CA ASP A 533 -21.77 21.50 -8.02
C ASP A 533 -21.64 20.46 -9.14
N ILE A 534 -20.40 20.10 -9.49
CA ILE A 534 -20.10 19.08 -10.50
C ILE A 534 -20.53 17.71 -10.00
N TYR A 535 -20.26 17.40 -8.73
CA TYR A 535 -20.67 16.15 -8.12
C TYR A 535 -22.18 15.94 -8.22
N ILE A 536 -22.99 16.93 -7.87
CA ILE A 536 -24.46 16.84 -7.96
C ILE A 536 -24.87 16.49 -9.39
N LYS A 537 -24.36 17.24 -10.38
CA LYS A 537 -24.67 17.03 -11.80
C LYS A 537 -24.25 15.66 -12.30
N LEU A 538 -22.99 15.25 -12.06
CA LEU A 538 -22.46 14.00 -12.61
C LEU A 538 -22.94 12.76 -11.86
N LYS A 539 -23.36 12.90 -10.59
CA LYS A 539 -24.00 11.82 -9.84
C LYS A 539 -25.39 11.50 -10.37
N GLU A 540 -26.18 12.52 -10.72
CA GLU A 540 -27.48 12.32 -11.37
C GLU A 540 -27.34 11.54 -12.69
N LEU A 541 -26.24 11.79 -13.42
CA LEU A 541 -25.94 11.13 -14.69
C LEU A 541 -25.12 9.82 -14.55
N SER A 542 -24.75 9.40 -13.33
CA SER A 542 -23.88 8.25 -13.06
C SER A 542 -22.52 8.27 -13.79
N VAL A 543 -22.03 9.44 -14.19
CA VAL A 543 -20.81 9.60 -15.00
C VAL A 543 -19.55 9.32 -14.20
N ILE A 544 -19.50 9.73 -12.92
CA ILE A 544 -18.28 9.66 -12.09
C ILE A 544 -17.74 8.24 -11.99
N SER A 545 -18.60 7.26 -11.70
CA SER A 545 -18.19 5.87 -11.54
C SER A 545 -17.68 5.28 -12.86
N TYR A 546 -18.27 5.65 -14.00
CA TYR A 546 -17.84 5.16 -15.32
C TYR A 546 -16.47 5.74 -15.73
N VAL A 547 -16.31 7.06 -15.68
CA VAL A 547 -15.07 7.71 -16.14
C VAL A 547 -13.90 7.39 -15.21
N SER A 548 -14.13 7.28 -13.90
CA SER A 548 -13.07 6.92 -12.95
C SER A 548 -12.52 5.52 -13.18
N LEU A 549 -13.35 4.52 -13.49
CA LEU A 549 -12.86 3.18 -13.84
C LEU A 549 -12.01 3.20 -15.10
N ALA A 550 -12.45 3.90 -16.16
CA ALA A 550 -11.70 4.03 -17.40
C ALA A 550 -10.34 4.71 -17.20
N TRP A 551 -10.32 5.80 -16.42
CA TRP A 551 -9.12 6.55 -16.10
C TRP A 551 -8.17 5.75 -15.20
N PHE A 552 -8.66 5.13 -14.13
CA PHE A 552 -7.81 4.56 -13.10
C PHE A 552 -7.26 3.18 -13.46
N LEU A 553 -8.04 2.32 -14.13
CA LEU A 553 -7.58 0.97 -14.50
C LEU A 553 -6.34 0.99 -15.41
N THR A 554 -6.24 2.01 -16.26
CA THR A 554 -5.17 2.14 -17.25
C THR A 554 -4.19 3.28 -16.95
N LEU A 555 -4.21 3.87 -15.74
CA LEU A 555 -3.37 5.03 -15.39
C LEU A 555 -3.51 6.18 -16.42
N PHE A 556 -4.72 6.40 -16.93
CA PHE A 556 -5.07 7.33 -18.02
C PHE A 556 -4.42 7.05 -19.39
N ILE A 557 -3.62 5.98 -19.54
CA ILE A 557 -2.91 5.65 -20.79
C ILE A 557 -3.90 5.50 -21.96
N SER A 558 -5.07 4.91 -21.71
CA SER A 558 -6.09 4.71 -22.74
C SER A 558 -6.99 5.94 -22.96
N SER A 559 -6.83 7.01 -22.18
CA SER A 559 -7.75 8.15 -22.18
C SER A 559 -7.14 9.45 -22.70
N MET A 560 -5.80 9.58 -22.75
CA MET A 560 -5.09 10.75 -23.27
C MET A 560 -3.94 10.34 -24.20
N PRO A 561 -3.38 11.25 -25.02
CA PRO A 561 -2.26 10.93 -25.89
C PRO A 561 -1.10 10.26 -25.13
N PHE A 562 -0.53 9.20 -25.70
CA PHE A 562 0.54 8.40 -25.09
C PHE A 562 1.68 9.26 -24.52
N ASP A 563 2.17 10.20 -25.33
CA ASP A 563 3.26 11.11 -24.97
C ASP A 563 2.91 11.96 -23.72
N SER A 564 1.62 12.29 -23.50
CA SER A 564 1.13 13.00 -22.30
C SER A 564 0.95 12.05 -21.11
N ALA A 565 0.38 10.86 -21.34
CA ALA A 565 0.16 9.86 -20.28
C ALA A 565 1.46 9.44 -19.58
N VAL A 566 2.59 9.39 -20.29
CA VAL A 566 3.89 9.03 -19.70
C VAL A 566 4.34 10.00 -18.59
N TYR A 567 4.02 11.29 -18.68
CA TYR A 567 4.29 12.25 -17.59
C TYR A 567 3.51 11.92 -16.32
N LEU A 568 2.27 11.43 -16.48
CA LEU A 568 1.48 10.97 -15.34
C LEU A 568 2.06 9.68 -14.76
N VAL A 569 2.54 8.75 -15.60
CA VAL A 569 3.20 7.52 -15.14
C VAL A 569 4.47 7.83 -14.36
N ASP A 570 5.28 8.80 -14.82
CA ASP A 570 6.45 9.32 -14.08
C ASP A 570 6.06 9.77 -12.67
N CYS A 571 5.01 10.60 -12.57
CA CYS A 571 4.49 11.08 -11.30
C CYS A 571 3.89 9.97 -10.44
N PHE A 572 3.14 9.05 -11.03
CA PHE A 572 2.52 7.91 -10.34
C PHE A 572 3.57 7.01 -9.71
N PHE A 573 4.66 6.71 -10.43
CA PHE A 573 5.75 5.93 -9.87
C PHE A 573 6.49 6.64 -8.75
N TYR A 574 6.39 7.96 -8.60
CA TYR A 574 7.01 8.70 -7.49
C TYR A 574 6.07 9.01 -6.33
N ASP A 575 4.83 9.45 -6.61
CA ASP A 575 3.86 9.94 -5.61
C ASP A 575 2.71 8.94 -5.35
N GLY A 576 2.56 7.90 -6.18
CA GLY A 576 1.60 6.82 -6.00
C GLY A 576 0.21 7.17 -6.52
N ALA A 577 -0.82 6.39 -6.14
CA ALA A 577 -2.19 6.53 -6.63
C ALA A 577 -2.83 7.91 -6.36
N LYS A 578 -2.32 8.65 -5.37
CA LYS A 578 -2.80 9.99 -5.02
C LYS A 578 -2.85 10.95 -6.22
N VAL A 579 -1.82 10.94 -7.07
CA VAL A 579 -1.77 11.83 -8.24
C VAL A 579 -2.94 11.61 -9.20
N MET A 580 -3.47 10.38 -9.28
CA MET A 580 -4.59 10.05 -10.15
C MET A 580 -5.87 10.75 -9.71
N PHE A 581 -6.13 10.81 -8.40
CA PHE A 581 -7.28 11.52 -7.84
C PHE A 581 -7.16 13.02 -8.03
N GLN A 582 -5.99 13.59 -7.75
CA GLN A 582 -5.73 15.02 -7.90
C GLN A 582 -5.91 15.45 -9.36
N LEU A 583 -5.36 14.68 -10.30
CA LEU A 583 -5.52 14.94 -11.73
C LEU A 583 -6.98 14.83 -12.15
N ALA A 584 -7.69 13.79 -11.73
CA ALA A 584 -9.10 13.59 -12.06
C ALA A 584 -9.98 14.75 -11.58
N LEU A 585 -9.74 15.26 -10.36
CA LEU A 585 -10.43 16.45 -9.84
C LEU A 585 -10.12 17.69 -10.69
N THR A 586 -8.87 17.87 -11.10
CA THR A 586 -8.44 19.01 -11.92
C THR A 586 -9.11 18.98 -13.29
N ILE A 587 -9.16 17.82 -13.94
CA ILE A 587 -9.85 17.62 -15.22
C ILE A 587 -11.34 18.00 -15.09
N LEU A 588 -12.01 17.57 -14.02
CA LEU A 588 -13.41 17.95 -13.79
C LEU A 588 -13.54 19.45 -13.53
N GLN A 589 -12.65 20.04 -12.75
CA GLN A 589 -12.68 21.47 -12.42
C GLN A 589 -12.49 22.36 -13.65
N GLU A 590 -11.55 22.03 -14.53
CA GLU A 590 -11.31 22.77 -15.78
C GLU A 590 -12.50 22.70 -16.75
N ASN A 591 -13.25 21.60 -16.72
CA ASN A 591 -14.42 21.40 -17.58
C ASN A 591 -15.75 21.77 -16.89
N LYS A 592 -15.72 22.42 -15.72
CA LYS A 592 -16.90 22.70 -14.89
C LYS A 592 -18.04 23.35 -15.66
N GLU A 593 -17.76 24.44 -16.37
CA GLU A 593 -18.82 25.23 -17.02
C GLU A 593 -19.56 24.46 -18.11
N GLU A 594 -18.86 23.63 -18.87
CA GLU A 594 -19.44 22.82 -19.94
C GLU A 594 -20.12 21.56 -19.38
N LEU A 595 -19.55 20.91 -18.36
CA LEU A 595 -20.17 19.76 -17.69
C LEU A 595 -21.52 20.09 -17.07
N LEU A 596 -21.67 21.31 -16.53
CA LEU A 596 -22.96 21.77 -15.97
C LEU A 596 -24.03 21.96 -17.05
N LYS A 597 -23.65 22.15 -18.32
CA LYS A 597 -24.55 22.31 -19.47
C LYS A 597 -24.91 20.98 -20.15
N CYS A 598 -24.15 19.90 -19.91
CA CYS A 598 -24.43 18.58 -20.49
C CYS A 598 -25.83 18.10 -20.10
N ASN A 599 -26.56 17.49 -21.02
CA ASN A 599 -27.94 17.05 -20.76
C ASN A 599 -28.01 15.59 -20.34
N ASP A 600 -27.07 14.77 -20.81
CA ASP A 600 -27.01 13.35 -20.52
C ASP A 600 -25.58 12.85 -20.26
N GLU A 601 -25.49 11.55 -19.95
CA GLU A 601 -24.24 10.84 -19.70
C GLU A 601 -23.31 10.87 -20.92
N GLY A 602 -23.86 10.70 -22.13
CA GLY A 602 -23.09 10.65 -23.38
C GLY A 602 -22.42 11.98 -23.70
N ASP A 603 -23.14 13.09 -23.55
CA ASP A 603 -22.60 14.44 -23.68
C ASP A 603 -21.41 14.66 -22.75
N SER A 604 -21.55 14.26 -21.49
CA SER A 604 -20.54 14.44 -20.44
C SER A 604 -19.29 13.62 -20.72
N ILE A 605 -19.46 12.35 -21.10
CA ILE A 605 -18.35 11.46 -21.45
C ILE A 605 -17.63 11.95 -22.71
N ALA A 606 -18.37 12.34 -23.75
CA ALA A 606 -17.79 12.84 -25.00
C ALA A 606 -17.01 14.15 -24.79
N LEU A 607 -17.51 15.05 -23.94
CA LEU A 607 -16.81 16.28 -23.55
C LEU A 607 -15.46 15.96 -22.88
N LEU A 608 -15.48 15.07 -21.88
CA LEU A 608 -14.27 14.70 -21.14
C LEU A 608 -13.26 13.93 -22.03
N ALA A 609 -13.74 13.02 -22.87
CA ALA A 609 -12.90 12.30 -23.83
C ALA A 609 -12.23 13.29 -24.79
N LYS A 610 -13.00 14.21 -25.37
CA LYS A 610 -12.47 15.26 -26.25
C LYS A 610 -11.45 16.15 -25.53
N TYR A 611 -11.70 16.53 -24.29
CA TYR A 611 -10.74 17.32 -23.52
C TYR A 611 -9.42 16.55 -23.35
N LEU A 612 -9.48 15.29 -22.92
CA LEU A 612 -8.30 14.46 -22.69
C LEU A 612 -7.50 14.17 -23.98
N GLU A 613 -8.19 13.91 -25.10
CA GLU A 613 -7.58 13.74 -26.43
C GLU A 613 -6.80 14.98 -26.88
N ASN A 614 -7.24 16.17 -26.46
CA ASN A 614 -6.62 17.44 -26.80
C ASN A 614 -5.56 17.90 -25.79
N ILE A 615 -5.25 17.13 -24.75
CA ILE A 615 -4.15 17.46 -23.83
C ILE A 615 -2.83 17.38 -24.58
N GLU A 616 -2.17 18.53 -24.69
CA GLU A 616 -0.90 18.64 -25.37
C GLU A 616 0.24 18.14 -24.49
N ASN A 617 1.10 17.31 -25.10
CA ASN A 617 2.46 17.19 -24.63
C ASN A 617 3.25 18.42 -25.15
N PRO A 618 4.02 19.14 -24.30
CA PRO A 618 4.94 20.20 -24.74
C PRO A 618 5.88 19.81 -25.90
N ASP A 619 6.09 18.50 -26.14
CA ASP A 619 6.91 17.93 -27.19
C ASP A 619 6.23 17.88 -28.57
N ARG A 620 4.90 18.02 -28.66
CA ARG A 620 4.10 18.08 -29.90
C ARG A 620 3.08 19.21 -29.82
N LYS A 621 3.28 20.28 -30.60
CA LYS A 621 2.25 21.32 -30.78
C LYS A 621 1.09 20.76 -31.62
N ILE A 622 -0.11 20.80 -31.08
CA ILE A 622 -1.36 20.50 -31.76
C ILE A 622 -2.05 21.84 -32.05
N PRO A 623 -2.44 22.15 -33.29
CA PRO A 623 -3.21 23.35 -33.54
C PRO A 623 -4.53 23.29 -32.74
N ASN A 624 -4.78 24.29 -31.88
CA ASN A 624 -5.98 24.48 -31.04
C ASN A 624 -6.06 23.72 -29.70
N SER A 625 -4.97 23.19 -29.14
CA SER A 625 -4.99 22.78 -27.73
C SER A 625 -4.82 23.98 -26.79
N ASN A 626 -5.52 23.95 -25.67
CA ASN A 626 -5.46 24.99 -24.65
C ASN A 626 -4.76 24.53 -23.35
N THR A 627 -4.49 23.24 -23.17
CA THR A 627 -3.99 22.69 -21.89
C THR A 627 -2.75 21.82 -22.07
N ASN A 628 -1.66 22.21 -21.41
CA ASN A 628 -0.40 21.49 -21.38
C ASN A 628 -0.38 20.47 -20.23
N VAL A 629 0.03 19.22 -20.49
CA VAL A 629 0.04 18.15 -19.47
C VAL A 629 0.87 18.49 -18.23
N LYS A 630 2.01 19.19 -18.37
CA LYS A 630 2.83 19.59 -17.22
C LYS A 630 2.11 20.56 -16.32
N ASN A 631 1.43 21.54 -16.92
CA ASN A 631 0.64 22.52 -16.19
C ASN A 631 -0.54 21.85 -15.51
N LEU A 632 -1.25 20.97 -16.21
CA LEU A 632 -2.37 20.21 -15.65
C LEU A 632 -1.96 19.39 -14.41
N ILE A 633 -0.83 18.68 -14.49
CA ILE A 633 -0.30 17.92 -13.35
C ILE A 633 0.12 18.88 -12.23
N ARG A 634 0.85 19.96 -12.53
CA ARG A 634 1.27 20.95 -11.53
C ARG A 634 0.07 21.60 -10.83
N ASP A 635 -0.95 22.00 -11.58
CA ASP A 635 -2.20 22.56 -11.07
C ASP A 635 -2.94 21.55 -10.19
N SER A 636 -2.88 20.26 -10.51
CA SER A 636 -3.45 19.22 -9.65
C SER A 636 -2.81 19.15 -8.27
N TYR A 637 -1.49 19.32 -8.19
CA TYR A 637 -0.77 19.36 -6.93
C TYR A 637 -0.96 20.67 -6.17
N ILE A 638 -1.13 21.78 -6.86
CA ILE A 638 -1.41 23.08 -6.24
C ILE A 638 -2.84 23.10 -5.67
N ASN A 639 -3.82 22.74 -6.49
CA ASN A 639 -5.25 22.86 -6.15
C ASN A 639 -5.72 21.79 -5.18
N PHE A 640 -5.12 20.59 -5.25
CA PHE A 640 -5.53 19.43 -4.45
C PHE A 640 -4.38 18.82 -3.63
N GLY A 641 -3.31 19.57 -3.38
CA GLY A 641 -2.15 19.14 -2.58
C GLY A 641 -2.44 18.85 -1.11
N THR A 642 -3.60 19.31 -0.60
CA THR A 642 -4.06 19.01 0.77
C THR A 642 -4.53 17.56 0.94
N ILE A 643 -4.83 16.86 -0.15
CA ILE A 643 -5.22 15.44 -0.11
C ILE A 643 -3.99 14.62 0.26
N THR A 644 -4.07 13.87 1.36
CA THR A 644 -2.97 13.02 1.83
C THR A 644 -3.21 11.53 1.51
N ASP A 645 -2.15 10.73 1.55
CA ASP A 645 -2.26 9.26 1.43
C ASP A 645 -3.05 8.65 2.61
N GLU A 646 -3.04 9.30 3.78
CA GLU A 646 -3.87 8.93 4.94
C GLU A 646 -5.36 9.17 4.66
N ASP A 647 -5.71 10.29 4.02
CA ASP A 647 -7.09 10.58 3.62
C ASP A 647 -7.62 9.53 2.63
N ILE A 648 -6.82 9.22 1.61
CA ILE A 648 -7.17 8.19 0.61
C ILE A 648 -7.34 6.83 1.30
N SER A 649 -6.41 6.45 2.17
CA SER A 649 -6.49 5.17 2.90
C SER A 649 -7.72 5.07 3.80
N ARG A 650 -8.09 6.17 4.46
CA ARG A 650 -9.31 6.26 5.27
C ARG A 650 -10.57 6.13 4.42
N LEU A 651 -10.64 6.79 3.27
CA LEU A 651 -11.78 6.68 2.34
C LEU A 651 -11.84 5.28 1.71
N ARG A 652 -10.70 4.68 1.37
CA ARG A 652 -10.63 3.28 0.88
C ARG A 652 -11.24 2.31 1.88
N LEU A 653 -10.92 2.45 3.18
CA LEU A 653 -11.52 1.61 4.22
C LEU A 653 -13.05 1.76 4.27
N LYS A 654 -13.56 3.00 4.20
CA LYS A 654 -14.99 3.30 4.16
C LYS A 654 -15.68 2.62 2.98
N HIS A 655 -15.10 2.69 1.78
CA HIS A 655 -15.69 2.09 0.58
C HIS A 655 -15.49 0.59 0.48
N ARG A 656 -14.38 0.05 1.01
CA ARG A 656 -14.17 -1.40 1.09
C ARG A 656 -15.31 -2.09 1.85
N LEU A 657 -15.75 -1.50 2.96
CA LEU A 657 -16.91 -1.99 3.71
C LEU A 657 -18.17 -2.07 2.84
N ARG A 658 -18.48 -0.99 2.11
CA ARG A 658 -19.64 -0.91 1.21
C ARG A 658 -19.57 -1.94 0.08
N VAL A 659 -18.40 -2.10 -0.54
CA VAL A 659 -18.22 -3.03 -1.66
C VAL A 659 -18.40 -4.49 -1.20
N VAL A 660 -17.81 -4.88 -0.05
CA VAL A 660 -18.04 -6.22 0.50
C VAL A 660 -19.51 -6.48 0.77
N GLN A 661 -20.23 -5.49 1.30
CA GLN A 661 -21.65 -5.63 1.57
C GLN A 661 -22.47 -5.78 0.29
N ASN A 662 -22.22 -4.96 -0.73
CA ASN A 662 -22.87 -5.08 -2.03
C ASN A 662 -22.62 -6.46 -2.66
N MET A 663 -21.40 -6.99 -2.52
CA MET A 663 -21.07 -8.34 -2.98
C MET A 663 -21.82 -9.43 -2.22
N GLU A 664 -21.88 -9.35 -0.89
CA GLU A 664 -22.67 -10.28 -0.07
C GLU A 664 -24.16 -10.21 -0.39
N GLU A 665 -24.73 -9.02 -0.55
CA GLU A 665 -26.14 -8.84 -0.91
C GLU A 665 -26.44 -9.39 -2.30
N ASN A 666 -25.56 -9.16 -3.27
CA ASN A 666 -25.69 -9.73 -4.61
C ASN A 666 -25.61 -11.25 -4.59
N LEU A 667 -24.68 -11.81 -3.81
CA LEU A 667 -24.56 -13.25 -3.60
C LEU A 667 -25.82 -13.81 -2.92
N LEU A 668 -26.29 -13.18 -1.86
CA LEU A 668 -27.50 -13.57 -1.14
C LEU A 668 -28.72 -13.52 -2.06
N ASN A 669 -28.90 -12.46 -2.83
CA ASN A 669 -29.98 -12.34 -3.80
C ASN A 669 -29.86 -13.37 -4.93
N SER A 670 -28.66 -13.77 -5.31
CA SER A 670 -28.44 -14.85 -6.29
C SER A 670 -28.79 -16.22 -5.69
N ILE A 671 -28.32 -16.51 -4.47
CA ILE A 671 -28.63 -17.74 -3.74
C ILE A 671 -30.13 -17.84 -3.49
N ALA A 672 -30.77 -16.79 -2.98
CA ALA A 672 -32.21 -16.76 -2.72
C ALA A 672 -32.99 -17.09 -4.00
N ARG A 673 -32.68 -16.43 -5.12
CA ARG A 673 -33.31 -16.70 -6.43
C ARG A 673 -33.06 -18.11 -6.98
N ASN A 674 -31.94 -18.74 -6.64
CA ASN A 674 -31.61 -20.09 -7.11
C ASN A 674 -32.23 -21.16 -6.21
N VAL A 675 -32.19 -20.96 -4.90
CA VAL A 675 -32.72 -21.88 -3.89
C VAL A 675 -34.24 -21.82 -3.84
N SER A 676 -34.87 -20.66 -4.07
CA SER A 676 -36.34 -20.54 -4.15
C SER A 676 -36.93 -21.31 -5.32
N LYS A 677 -36.14 -21.58 -6.37
CA LYS A 677 -36.54 -22.49 -7.45
C LYS A 677 -36.48 -23.96 -7.07
N GLN A 678 -35.77 -24.30 -5.99
CA GLN A 678 -35.52 -25.67 -5.53
C GLN A 678 -36.23 -26.02 -4.22
N CYS A 679 -36.89 -25.05 -3.57
CA CYS A 679 -37.60 -25.27 -2.32
C CYS A 679 -38.90 -24.44 -2.24
N SER A 680 -39.72 -24.71 -1.23
CA SER A 680 -40.99 -24.01 -1.02
C SER A 680 -40.86 -22.73 -0.19
N PHE A 681 -39.64 -22.34 0.20
CA PHE A 681 -39.40 -21.10 0.93
C PHE A 681 -39.47 -19.90 -0.02
N SER A 682 -40.09 -18.81 0.44
CA SER A 682 -40.02 -17.52 -0.24
C SER A 682 -38.60 -16.93 -0.19
N ASP A 683 -38.27 -16.03 -1.11
CA ASP A 683 -36.97 -15.34 -1.14
C ASP A 683 -36.65 -14.68 0.21
N ASP A 684 -37.64 -14.09 0.89
CA ASP A 684 -37.45 -13.47 2.21
C ASP A 684 -37.16 -14.51 3.31
N GLN A 685 -37.84 -15.66 3.28
CA GLN A 685 -37.57 -16.75 4.22
C GLN A 685 -36.18 -17.38 4.00
N ILE A 686 -35.71 -17.45 2.75
CA ILE A 686 -34.35 -17.95 2.44
C ILE A 686 -33.30 -16.94 2.91
N LYS A 687 -33.56 -15.65 2.77
CA LYS A 687 -32.70 -14.59 3.32
C LYS A 687 -32.62 -14.68 4.84
N ASP A 688 -33.76 -14.84 5.52
CA ASP A 688 -33.79 -15.01 6.97
C ASP A 688 -33.02 -16.26 7.41
N LEU A 689 -33.20 -17.39 6.71
CA LEU A 689 -32.43 -18.61 6.95
C LEU A 689 -30.93 -18.40 6.75
N PHE A 690 -30.52 -17.69 5.69
CA PHE A 690 -29.11 -17.40 5.45
C PHE A 690 -28.46 -16.65 6.62
N TYR A 691 -29.16 -15.67 7.21
CA TYR A 691 -28.66 -14.93 8.37
C TYR A 691 -28.66 -15.73 9.67
N ILE A 692 -29.46 -16.80 9.77
CA ILE A 692 -29.45 -17.72 10.93
C ILE A 692 -28.26 -18.69 10.87
N TYR A 693 -27.82 -19.06 9.66
CA TYR A 693 -26.76 -20.06 9.44
C TYR A 693 -25.38 -19.47 9.09
N LYS A 694 -25.29 -18.16 8.82
CA LYS A 694 -24.03 -17.41 8.67
C LYS A 694 -23.37 -17.22 10.03
#